data_AF-A0AAU9BRZ3-F1
#
_entry.id   AF-A0AAU9BRZ3-F1
#
_cell.length_a   1.000
_cell.length_b   1.000
_cell.length_c   1.000
_cell.angle_alpha   90.00
_cell.angle_beta   90.00
_cell.angle_gamma   90.00
#
_symmetry.space_group_name_H-M   'P 1'
#
loop_
_entity.id
_entity.type
_entity.pdbx_description
1 polymer ?
#
loop_
_entity_poly.entity_id
_entity_poly.type
_entity_poly.pdbx_seq_one_letter_code
_entity_poly.pdbx_strand_id
1 'polypeptide(L)'
;MNRARAIRLAAPGGEISRRDLNHLIRRFLHFHRQRLQLLANTFSPRQRDALALLPLLLHQHHPALPGYDLGPAPAGIRDYRPDPFMRRAARRHFPGLDHRLRGHSEAPLLALFLMGSVGSIAFSRGSDLDLWICHRSDLEVGDLAALQAKCRAIEDWMAGFGLELHCFLVSPEALRRGIPPALSKESAGSTLHILLLEEFYRTAIHLAGQRPLWWLVPPEWEGRYREYADFLLGKRFIDPGGLIDLGGLERLPTQELVSAGLWHLHKALDAPHKALLKLLLLLDYAADHPRPRWLATTIKAAVHAGTPDPFALDPYLLLYRRATEAAQRTGAPALVQLTRHCFALKIGDTERHPDYRRLAATLVQRGELPPPRRRGTLTITQALEEWQALTDALENAYATIRRLAGEPETPTADMQLLTRRLQAVLGSRPGKVPVLRLRADPEPWLQLSRDPETERWQIALPGESPTPLHQADTLLGALAWSWVNRLAVPATRWQLPPETPVTAAELAALNRELRCFLEAAGEPELDAFARPARLQRALLAANLGRPTRPRRGDFEIASARFDPLDYGAERQCLLQTLEILTLNTWGEWESHRYQELEGWLDALCRLYQQGGEALTLQSFCFSAPTLARRITACYQQLKEDLPAGHPAELTAAGRLYRFQQRQGRLVWYPAD
;
A
#
# COMPACT_ATOMS: atom_id res chain seq x y z
N MET A 1 13.29 32.72 -22.29
CA MET A 1 13.41 33.12 -20.87
C MET A 1 14.85 33.57 -20.61
N ASN A 2 15.05 34.81 -20.15
CA ASN A 2 16.37 35.27 -19.70
C ASN A 2 16.77 34.46 -18.45
N ARG A 3 17.79 33.60 -18.57
CA ARG A 3 18.37 32.89 -17.42
C ARG A 3 18.90 33.93 -16.43
N ALA A 4 18.45 33.87 -15.18
CA ALA A 4 19.03 34.71 -14.14
C ALA A 4 20.48 34.26 -13.86
N ARG A 5 21.37 35.18 -13.49
CA ARG A 5 22.77 34.86 -13.16
C ARG A 5 22.83 33.79 -12.07
N ALA A 6 23.70 32.78 -12.22
CA ALA A 6 23.98 31.85 -11.13
C ALA A 6 24.52 32.61 -9.91
N ILE A 7 24.07 32.22 -8.72
CA ILE A 7 24.60 32.72 -7.45
C ILE A 7 25.48 31.61 -6.88
N ARG A 8 26.76 31.94 -6.63
CA ARG A 8 27.73 31.06 -5.97
C ARG A 8 28.18 31.78 -4.71
N LEU A 9 27.89 31.21 -3.55
CA LEU A 9 28.30 31.78 -2.28
C LEU A 9 29.72 31.30 -1.94
N ALA A 10 30.48 32.11 -1.22
CA ALA A 10 31.83 31.73 -0.78
C ALA A 10 31.78 30.59 0.25
N ALA A 11 32.86 29.81 0.32
CA ALA A 11 33.06 28.82 1.37
C ALA A 11 33.12 29.49 2.77
N PRO A 12 32.89 28.72 3.87
CA PRO A 12 33.11 29.22 5.22
C PRO A 12 34.48 29.87 5.38
N GLY A 13 34.49 31.09 5.91
CA GLY A 13 35.70 31.93 6.01
C GLY A 13 35.85 32.99 4.91
N GLY A 14 35.13 32.88 3.79
CA GLY A 14 35.08 33.91 2.75
C GLY A 14 34.03 35.00 2.99
N GLU A 15 34.04 36.07 2.21
CA GLU A 15 32.99 37.10 2.28
C GLU A 15 31.73 36.68 1.51
N ILE A 16 30.55 36.79 2.15
CA ILE A 16 29.26 36.53 1.51
C ILE A 16 28.50 37.85 1.33
N SER A 17 28.05 38.10 0.10
CA SER A 17 27.18 39.23 -0.22
C SER A 17 25.77 39.05 0.35
N ARG A 18 25.36 39.94 1.25
CA ARG A 18 23.96 40.02 1.75
C ARG A 18 22.95 40.19 0.63
N ARG A 19 23.33 40.85 -0.47
CA ARG A 19 22.48 41.02 -1.65
C ARG A 19 22.20 39.69 -2.32
N ASP A 20 23.21 38.83 -2.43
CA ASP A 20 23.06 37.51 -3.05
C ASP A 20 22.20 36.58 -2.19
N LEU A 21 22.36 36.60 -0.86
CA LEU A 21 21.49 35.88 0.07
C LEU A 21 20.02 36.33 -0.06
N ASN A 22 19.77 37.65 -0.11
CA ASN A 22 18.43 38.19 -0.31
C ASN A 22 17.85 37.84 -1.69
N HIS A 23 18.68 37.81 -2.75
CA HIS A 23 18.25 37.35 -4.07
C HIS A 23 17.87 35.87 -4.05
N LEU A 24 18.62 35.01 -3.35
CA LEU A 24 18.28 33.59 -3.19
C LEU A 24 16.92 33.43 -2.50
N ILE A 25 16.68 34.11 -1.37
CA ILE A 25 15.37 34.10 -0.69
C ILE A 25 14.26 34.49 -1.66
N ARG A 26 14.44 35.55 -2.45
CA ARG A 26 13.44 35.99 -3.43
C ARG A 26 13.19 34.94 -4.52
N ARG A 27 14.21 34.22 -4.97
CA ARG A 27 14.07 33.14 -5.96
C ARG A 27 13.26 31.97 -5.40
N PHE A 28 13.59 31.51 -4.19
CA PHE A 28 12.79 30.47 -3.53
C PHE A 28 11.35 30.91 -3.31
N LEU A 29 11.13 32.11 -2.77
CA LEU A 29 9.76 32.64 -2.59
C LEU A 29 9.02 32.78 -3.93
N HIS A 30 9.70 33.10 -5.03
CA HIS A 30 9.09 33.11 -6.35
C HIS A 30 8.69 31.70 -6.80
N PHE A 31 9.61 30.73 -6.68
CA PHE A 31 9.36 29.32 -7.02
C PHE A 31 8.18 28.73 -6.21
N HIS A 32 8.16 28.95 -4.88
CA HIS A 32 7.06 28.49 -4.02
C HIS A 32 5.74 29.17 -4.36
N ARG A 33 5.74 30.47 -4.71
CA ARG A 33 4.53 31.18 -5.18
C ARG A 33 4.00 30.61 -6.49
N GLN A 34 4.86 30.25 -7.43
CA GLN A 34 4.44 29.59 -8.68
C GLN A 34 3.77 28.24 -8.39
N ARG A 35 4.34 27.43 -7.50
CA ARG A 35 3.74 26.15 -7.08
C ARG A 35 2.40 26.33 -6.35
N LEU A 36 2.30 27.33 -5.47
CA LEU A 36 1.04 27.68 -4.81
C LEU A 36 -0.03 28.12 -5.82
N GLN A 37 0.34 28.86 -6.86
CA GLN A 37 -0.56 29.26 -7.93
C GLN A 37 -1.05 28.04 -8.75
N LEU A 38 -0.15 27.09 -9.06
CA LEU A 38 -0.52 25.85 -9.72
C LEU A 38 -1.55 25.05 -8.90
N LEU A 39 -1.35 24.96 -7.58
CA LEU A 39 -2.31 24.36 -6.65
C LEU A 39 -3.65 25.13 -6.63
N ALA A 40 -3.61 26.45 -6.50
CA ALA A 40 -4.82 27.25 -6.49
C ALA A 40 -5.65 27.07 -7.77
N ASN A 41 -4.99 26.92 -8.92
CA ASN A 41 -5.66 26.72 -10.20
C ASN A 41 -6.40 25.37 -10.33
N THR A 42 -6.10 24.38 -9.49
CA THR A 42 -6.86 23.11 -9.44
C THR A 42 -8.11 23.20 -8.58
N PHE A 43 -8.27 24.27 -7.79
CA PHE A 43 -9.37 24.46 -6.86
C PHE A 43 -10.48 25.35 -7.40
N SER A 44 -11.71 25.09 -6.93
CA SER A 44 -12.85 25.98 -7.14
C SER A 44 -12.61 27.35 -6.48
N PRO A 45 -13.33 28.42 -6.86
CA PRO A 45 -13.17 29.73 -6.24
C PRO A 45 -13.29 29.72 -4.70
N ARG A 46 -14.24 28.94 -4.14
CA ARG A 46 -14.42 28.81 -2.68
C ARG A 46 -13.28 28.06 -2.00
N GLN A 47 -12.79 26.99 -2.62
CA GLN A 47 -11.63 26.23 -2.12
C GLN A 47 -10.34 27.07 -2.17
N ARG A 48 -10.17 27.90 -3.21
CA ARG A 48 -9.05 28.86 -3.29
C ARG A 48 -9.08 29.88 -2.16
N ASP A 49 -10.27 30.43 -1.86
CA ASP A 49 -10.44 31.33 -0.72
C ASP A 49 -10.10 30.62 0.59
N ALA A 50 -10.61 29.40 0.80
CA ALA A 50 -10.33 28.61 1.99
C ALA A 50 -8.82 28.35 2.20
N LEU A 51 -8.13 27.91 1.15
CA LEU A 51 -6.68 27.73 1.14
C LEU A 51 -5.92 29.02 1.50
N ALA A 52 -6.31 30.15 0.88
CA ALA A 52 -5.66 31.43 1.12
C ALA A 52 -5.88 31.98 2.53
N LEU A 53 -6.95 31.54 3.21
CA LEU A 53 -7.29 31.96 4.56
C LEU A 53 -6.56 31.17 5.65
N LEU A 54 -5.96 30.01 5.36
CA LEU A 54 -5.27 29.19 6.36
C LEU A 54 -4.29 29.99 7.26
N PRO A 55 -3.39 30.84 6.71
CA PRO A 55 -2.52 31.64 7.56
C PRO A 55 -3.28 32.65 8.43
N LEU A 56 -4.38 33.21 7.95
CA LEU A 56 -5.20 34.14 8.73
C LEU A 56 -5.87 33.45 9.92
N LEU A 57 -6.40 32.24 9.72
CA LEU A 57 -7.06 31.45 10.76
C LEU A 57 -6.12 31.15 11.92
N LEU A 58 -4.85 30.87 11.63
CA LEU A 58 -3.82 30.65 12.65
C LEU A 58 -3.27 31.95 13.23
N HIS A 59 -3.27 33.04 12.46
CA HIS A 59 -2.76 34.34 12.88
C HIS A 59 -3.69 35.10 13.84
N GLN A 60 -4.99 34.80 13.86
CA GLN A 60 -5.96 35.51 14.71
C GLN A 60 -6.70 34.52 15.62
N HIS A 61 -7.04 34.98 16.82
CA HIS A 61 -7.98 34.31 17.71
C HIS A 61 -9.14 35.28 17.94
N HIS A 62 -10.28 35.00 17.31
CA HIS A 62 -11.39 35.95 17.17
C HIS A 62 -12.74 35.21 17.15
N PRO A 63 -13.83 35.76 17.74
CA PRO A 63 -15.14 35.09 17.84
C PRO A 63 -15.70 34.53 16.53
N ALA A 64 -15.45 35.21 15.41
CA ALA A 64 -15.90 34.78 14.10
C ALA A 64 -15.09 33.63 13.47
N LEU A 65 -14.00 33.18 14.08
CA LEU A 65 -13.08 32.19 13.51
C LEU A 65 -13.22 30.81 14.18
N PRO A 66 -12.99 29.71 13.43
CA PRO A 66 -13.03 28.37 13.99
C PRO A 66 -12.07 28.19 15.17
N GLY A 67 -12.54 27.51 16.21
CA GLY A 67 -11.78 27.19 17.41
C GLY A 67 -11.75 28.29 18.48
N TYR A 68 -12.50 29.39 18.35
CA TYR A 68 -12.56 30.45 19.37
C TYR A 68 -13.21 29.98 20.68
N ASP A 69 -14.33 29.26 20.58
CA ASP A 69 -15.12 28.82 21.74
C ASP A 69 -14.43 27.74 22.59
N LEU A 70 -13.29 27.23 22.13
CA LEU A 70 -12.47 26.23 22.83
C LEU A 70 -11.54 26.84 23.89
N GLY A 71 -11.55 28.17 24.03
CA GLY A 71 -10.67 28.91 24.94
C GLY A 71 -9.49 29.59 24.23
N PRO A 72 -8.68 30.37 24.96
CA PRO A 72 -7.57 31.12 24.38
C PRO A 72 -6.53 30.17 23.81
N ALA A 73 -6.32 30.25 22.49
CA ALA A 73 -5.30 29.48 21.79
C ALA A 73 -4.18 30.40 21.29
N PRO A 74 -2.91 29.94 21.31
CA PRO A 74 -1.80 30.68 20.71
C PRO A 74 -2.12 31.11 19.28
N ALA A 75 -1.95 32.40 19.00
CA ALA A 75 -2.21 32.98 17.70
C ALA A 75 -1.14 34.00 17.35
N GLY A 76 -0.83 34.08 16.06
CA GLY A 76 0.18 34.99 15.53
C GLY A 76 1.28 34.24 14.83
N ILE A 77 1.61 34.72 13.63
CA ILE A 77 2.63 34.16 12.76
C ILE A 77 3.66 35.25 12.56
N ARG A 78 4.92 34.91 12.81
CA ARG A 78 6.04 35.83 12.67
C ARG A 78 6.11 36.39 11.26
N ASP A 79 6.37 37.69 11.11
CA ASP A 79 6.50 38.38 9.81
C ASP A 79 5.33 38.21 8.81
N TYR A 80 4.16 37.78 9.27
CA TYR A 80 2.99 37.62 8.40
C TYR A 80 2.10 38.87 8.45
N ARG A 81 1.67 39.31 7.27
CA ARG A 81 0.66 40.37 7.11
C ARG A 81 -0.36 39.95 6.05
N PRO A 82 -1.66 39.90 6.40
CA PRO A 82 -2.71 39.57 5.45
C PRO A 82 -2.78 40.59 4.32
N ASP A 83 -2.70 40.10 3.08
CA ASP A 83 -2.79 40.92 1.88
C ASP A 83 -4.25 41.36 1.59
N PRO A 84 -4.48 42.30 0.65
CA PRO A 84 -5.83 42.77 0.33
C PRO A 84 -6.77 41.68 -0.21
N PHE A 85 -6.24 40.64 -0.87
CA PHE A 85 -7.04 39.53 -1.36
C PHE A 85 -7.56 38.68 -0.19
N MET A 86 -6.68 38.31 0.74
CA MET A 86 -7.01 37.58 1.96
C MET A 86 -8.03 38.34 2.82
N ARG A 87 -7.90 39.67 2.93
CA ARG A 87 -8.89 40.50 3.65
C ARG A 87 -10.27 40.46 3.01
N ARG A 88 -10.35 40.47 1.68
CA ARG A 88 -11.63 40.33 0.96
C ARG A 88 -12.23 38.94 1.13
N ALA A 89 -11.41 37.89 0.99
CA ALA A 89 -11.84 36.52 1.24
C ALA A 89 -12.34 36.35 2.69
N ALA A 90 -11.63 36.92 3.67
CA ALA A 90 -12.01 36.86 5.07
C ALA A 90 -13.38 37.51 5.32
N ARG A 91 -13.66 38.67 4.70
CA ARG A 91 -14.98 39.32 4.79
C ARG A 91 -16.11 38.48 4.18
N ARG A 92 -15.83 37.71 3.13
CA ARG A 92 -16.83 36.82 2.50
C ARG A 92 -17.18 35.63 3.40
N HIS A 93 -16.17 35.02 4.03
CA HIS A 93 -16.34 33.81 4.83
C HIS A 93 -16.66 34.10 6.30
N PHE A 94 -16.24 35.25 6.82
CA PHE A 94 -16.38 35.65 8.22
C PHE A 94 -16.85 37.12 8.30
N PRO A 95 -18.14 37.41 8.06
CA PRO A 95 -18.66 38.78 8.02
C PRO A 95 -18.46 39.57 9.32
N GLY A 96 -18.36 38.89 10.47
CA GLY A 96 -18.13 39.49 11.79
C GLY A 96 -16.68 39.80 12.13
N LEU A 97 -15.72 39.58 11.24
CA LEU A 97 -14.29 39.85 11.49
C LEU A 97 -13.96 41.35 11.35
N ASP A 98 -13.55 42.01 12.44
CA ASP A 98 -13.17 43.43 12.42
C ASP A 98 -11.94 43.70 11.51
N HIS A 99 -11.84 44.92 10.99
CA HIS A 99 -10.81 45.36 10.05
C HIS A 99 -9.41 45.46 10.66
N ARG A 100 -9.32 45.56 11.99
CA ARG A 100 -8.05 45.66 12.72
C ARG A 100 -7.48 44.27 13.03
N LEU A 101 -6.86 43.68 12.01
CA LEU A 101 -6.01 42.50 12.20
C LEU A 101 -4.86 42.88 13.14
N ARG A 102 -4.86 42.33 14.36
CA ARG A 102 -3.84 42.62 15.37
C ARG A 102 -2.49 42.11 14.88
N GLY A 103 -1.46 42.96 14.97
CA GLY A 103 -0.08 42.51 14.91
C GLY A 103 0.30 41.83 16.22
N HIS A 104 1.14 40.80 16.14
CA HIS A 104 1.64 40.10 17.32
C HIS A 104 3.09 40.50 17.57
N SER A 105 3.38 41.12 18.72
CA SER A 105 4.74 41.48 19.13
C SER A 105 5.57 40.24 19.45
N GLU A 106 4.94 39.21 20.02
CA GLU A 106 5.51 37.87 20.20
C GLU A 106 4.65 36.84 19.47
N ALA A 107 5.02 36.49 18.24
CA ALA A 107 4.31 35.47 17.48
C ALA A 107 4.70 34.06 17.95
N PRO A 108 3.75 33.23 18.45
CA PRO A 108 4.03 31.85 18.86
C PRO A 108 4.32 30.93 17.67
N LEU A 109 3.82 31.27 16.49
CA LEU A 109 4.03 30.50 15.26
C LEU A 109 5.14 31.14 14.42
N LEU A 110 6.07 30.30 13.99
CA LEU A 110 7.27 30.67 13.25
C LEU A 110 7.04 30.66 11.74
N ALA A 111 6.43 29.59 11.22
CA ALA A 111 6.21 29.40 9.79
C ALA A 111 5.12 28.37 9.49
N LEU A 112 4.51 28.48 8.31
CA LEU A 112 3.51 27.56 7.78
C LEU A 112 3.93 27.01 6.43
N PHE A 113 3.81 25.70 6.25
CA PHE A 113 4.12 25.02 4.99
C PHE A 113 3.05 23.97 4.65
N LEU A 114 2.65 23.90 3.38
CA LEU A 114 1.96 22.73 2.85
C LEU A 114 2.96 21.73 2.31
N MET A 115 2.71 20.43 2.45
CA MET A 115 3.57 19.36 1.95
C MET A 115 2.74 18.26 1.26
N GLY A 116 3.44 17.34 0.57
CA GLY A 116 2.87 16.16 -0.07
C GLY A 116 2.79 16.34 -1.58
N SER A 117 1.74 15.80 -2.20
CA SER A 117 1.51 15.97 -3.65
C SER A 117 1.03 17.37 -4.06
N VAL A 118 0.82 18.28 -3.11
CA VAL A 118 0.31 19.64 -3.36
C VAL A 118 1.16 20.44 -4.36
N GLY A 119 0.49 21.08 -5.32
CA GLY A 119 1.14 21.89 -6.34
C GLY A 119 2.15 21.12 -7.19
N SER A 120 1.88 19.83 -7.43
CA SER A 120 2.64 18.97 -8.35
C SER A 120 1.72 18.33 -9.40
N ILE A 121 2.30 17.72 -10.44
CA ILE A 121 1.59 16.94 -11.47
C ILE A 121 0.78 15.76 -10.88
N ALA A 122 1.16 15.31 -9.69
CA ALA A 122 0.54 14.19 -8.99
C ALA A 122 -0.57 14.59 -8.01
N PHE A 123 -0.93 15.87 -7.95
CA PHE A 123 -2.06 16.35 -7.14
C PHE A 123 -3.40 15.97 -7.78
N SER A 124 -4.36 15.55 -6.95
CA SER A 124 -5.75 15.29 -7.35
C SER A 124 -6.72 15.75 -6.26
N ARG A 125 -8.03 15.89 -6.54
CA ARG A 125 -9.02 16.25 -5.49
C ARG A 125 -9.12 15.24 -4.34
N GLY A 126 -8.74 13.99 -4.57
CA GLY A 126 -8.65 12.97 -3.52
C GLY A 126 -7.32 12.94 -2.78
N SER A 127 -6.47 13.97 -2.97
CA SER A 127 -5.24 14.14 -2.21
C SER A 127 -5.49 15.01 -0.98
N ASP A 128 -4.94 14.56 0.13
CA ASP A 128 -4.85 15.28 1.39
C ASP A 128 -3.94 16.50 1.29
N LEU A 129 -4.18 17.46 2.20
CA LEU A 129 -3.36 18.63 2.43
C LEU A 129 -2.66 18.48 3.78
N ASP A 130 -1.35 18.29 3.78
CA ASP A 130 -0.57 18.27 5.02
C ASP A 130 -0.06 19.68 5.34
N LEU A 131 -0.50 20.26 6.47
CA LEU A 131 -0.10 21.58 6.94
C LEU A 131 0.87 21.46 8.12
N TRP A 132 2.13 21.81 7.87
CA TRP A 132 3.13 21.97 8.92
C TRP A 132 3.03 23.35 9.56
N ILE A 133 2.82 23.35 10.87
CA ILE A 133 2.69 24.53 11.71
C ILE A 133 3.91 24.57 12.62
N CYS A 134 4.93 25.31 12.19
CA CYS A 134 6.15 25.47 12.97
C CYS A 134 5.92 26.45 14.10
N HIS A 135 6.14 26.02 15.34
CA HIS A 135 5.92 26.84 16.54
C HIS A 135 7.22 27.03 17.34
N ARG A 136 7.23 28.01 18.25
CA ARG A 136 8.35 28.16 19.19
C ARG A 136 8.40 26.96 20.14
N SER A 137 9.61 26.54 20.49
CA SER A 137 9.83 25.36 21.33
C SER A 137 9.53 25.59 22.81
N ASP A 138 9.28 26.84 23.21
CA ASP A 138 8.96 27.26 24.58
C ASP A 138 7.47 27.41 24.87
N LEU A 139 6.59 26.96 23.96
CA LEU A 139 5.16 26.86 24.24
C LEU A 139 4.88 25.80 25.30
N GLU A 140 4.05 26.14 26.28
CA GLU A 140 3.66 25.21 27.33
C GLU A 140 2.75 24.09 26.80
N VAL A 141 2.65 22.99 27.54
CA VAL A 141 1.81 21.83 27.15
C VAL A 141 0.35 22.22 26.96
N GLY A 142 -0.17 23.12 27.81
CA GLY A 142 -1.54 23.65 27.68
C GLY A 142 -1.75 24.45 26.40
N ASP A 143 -0.79 25.30 26.04
CA ASP A 143 -0.80 26.09 24.80
C ASP A 143 -0.74 25.21 23.56
N LEU A 144 0.09 24.15 23.59
CA LEU A 144 0.15 23.16 22.50
C LEU A 144 -1.16 22.39 22.36
N ALA A 145 -1.80 22.02 23.47
CA ALA A 145 -3.11 21.38 23.45
C ALA A 145 -4.20 22.30 22.87
N ALA A 146 -4.22 23.57 23.29
CA ALA A 146 -5.15 24.58 22.77
C ALA A 146 -4.92 24.86 21.26
N LEU A 147 -3.66 24.95 20.84
CA LEU A 147 -3.30 25.11 19.43
C LEU A 147 -3.73 23.88 18.61
N GLN A 148 -3.53 22.66 19.12
CA GLN A 148 -4.00 21.43 18.46
C GLN A 148 -5.54 21.40 18.35
N ALA A 149 -6.26 21.84 19.38
CA ALA A 149 -7.72 21.94 19.34
C ALA A 149 -8.19 22.92 18.27
N LYS A 150 -7.53 24.09 18.18
CA LYS A 150 -7.76 25.06 17.11
C LYS A 150 -7.47 24.47 15.73
N CYS A 151 -6.40 23.69 15.58
CA CYS A 151 -6.09 23.02 14.32
C CYS A 151 -7.22 22.08 13.88
N ARG A 152 -7.75 21.25 14.79
CA ARG A 152 -8.90 20.37 14.49
C ARG A 152 -10.13 21.15 14.02
N ALA A 153 -10.44 22.27 14.67
CA ALA A 153 -11.54 23.13 14.22
C ALA A 153 -11.30 23.72 12.81
N ILE A 154 -10.04 23.98 12.43
CA ILE A 154 -9.68 24.41 11.07
C ILE A 154 -9.79 23.25 10.08
N GLU A 155 -9.40 22.04 10.46
CA GLU A 155 -9.58 20.82 9.65
C GLU A 155 -11.06 20.58 9.34
N ASP A 156 -11.93 20.67 10.36
CA ASP A 156 -13.39 20.55 10.20
C ASP A 156 -13.95 21.64 9.28
N TRP A 157 -13.47 22.88 9.43
CA TRP A 157 -13.87 23.99 8.56
C TRP A 157 -13.46 23.76 7.10
N MET A 158 -12.25 23.23 6.87
CA MET A 158 -11.76 22.87 5.53
C MET A 158 -12.55 21.71 4.92
N ALA A 159 -12.95 20.72 5.72
CA ALA A 159 -13.80 19.61 5.29
C ALA A 159 -15.15 20.10 4.75
N GLY A 160 -15.68 21.21 5.27
CA GLY A 160 -16.87 21.91 4.72
C GLY A 160 -16.72 22.37 3.26
N PHE A 161 -15.51 22.46 2.73
CA PHE A 161 -15.21 22.76 1.32
C PHE A 161 -14.81 21.51 0.51
N GLY A 162 -14.93 20.32 1.10
CA GLY A 162 -14.46 19.06 0.52
C GLY A 162 -12.94 18.99 0.40
N LEU A 163 -12.21 19.69 1.28
CA LEU A 163 -10.75 19.64 1.36
C LEU A 163 -10.35 18.90 2.63
N GLU A 164 -9.66 17.78 2.48
CA GLU A 164 -9.10 17.03 3.59
C GLU A 164 -7.77 17.66 4.01
N LEU A 165 -7.75 18.30 5.19
CA LEU A 165 -6.56 18.94 5.77
C LEU A 165 -6.12 18.15 7.00
N HIS A 166 -4.82 17.92 7.13
CA HIS A 166 -4.18 17.36 8.32
C HIS A 166 -3.12 18.34 8.84
N CYS A 167 -3.28 18.81 10.08
CA CYS A 167 -2.41 19.78 10.72
C CYS A 167 -1.40 19.11 11.64
N PHE A 168 -0.12 19.44 11.45
CA PHE A 168 0.99 18.91 12.23
C PHE A 168 1.74 20.03 12.94
N LEU A 169 1.79 19.98 14.27
CA LEU A 169 2.61 20.87 15.07
C LEU A 169 4.08 20.42 14.99
N VAL A 170 4.95 21.34 14.58
CA VAL A 170 6.38 21.05 14.36
C VAL A 170 7.22 21.98 15.23
N SER A 171 8.06 21.38 16.08
CA SER A 171 9.12 22.09 16.81
C SER A 171 10.41 22.00 16.00
N PRO A 172 10.95 23.12 15.48
CA PRO A 172 12.20 23.10 14.71
C PRO A 172 13.39 22.57 15.52
N GLU A 173 13.41 22.86 16.82
CA GLU A 173 14.43 22.35 17.73
C GLU A 173 14.35 20.83 17.91
N ALA A 174 13.15 20.28 18.10
CA ALA A 174 12.93 18.85 18.20
C ALA A 174 13.33 18.14 16.89
N LEU A 175 12.91 18.73 15.75
CA LEU A 175 13.24 18.19 14.44
C LEU A 175 14.77 18.14 14.26
N ARG A 176 15.52 19.21 14.53
CA ARG A 176 17.00 19.18 14.47
C ARG A 176 17.68 18.15 15.37
N ARG A 177 17.03 17.75 16.47
CA ARG A 177 17.51 16.69 17.37
C ARG A 177 17.17 15.29 16.87
N GLY A 178 16.56 15.16 15.70
CA GLY A 178 16.14 13.88 15.13
C GLY A 178 14.78 13.39 15.64
N ILE A 179 13.98 14.26 16.26
CA ILE A 179 12.66 13.92 16.79
C ILE A 179 11.61 14.41 15.78
N PRO A 180 11.05 13.54 14.92
CA PRO A 180 10.03 13.93 13.96
C PRO A 180 8.71 14.29 14.67
N PRO A 181 7.84 15.10 14.03
CA PRO A 181 6.49 15.33 14.53
C PRO A 181 5.69 14.01 14.60
N ALA A 182 4.70 13.94 15.49
CA ALA A 182 3.80 12.79 15.57
C ALA A 182 2.87 12.74 14.35
N LEU A 183 3.31 12.05 13.29
CA LEU A 183 2.56 11.88 12.04
C LEU A 183 1.64 10.64 12.16
N SER A 184 0.42 10.80 12.67
CA SER A 184 -0.61 9.74 12.80
C SER A 184 -0.18 8.44 13.53
N LYS A 185 -1.13 7.59 13.93
CA LYS A 185 -0.86 6.29 14.57
C LYS A 185 -0.29 5.25 13.59
N GLU A 186 -0.36 5.52 12.29
CA GLU A 186 0.05 4.56 11.27
C GLU A 186 1.52 4.71 10.86
N SER A 187 2.15 5.88 10.94
CA SER A 187 3.53 6.03 10.44
C SER A 187 4.52 5.13 11.17
N ALA A 188 5.44 4.51 10.42
CA ALA A 188 6.47 3.59 10.91
C ALA A 188 7.41 4.24 11.94
N GLY A 189 6.96 4.30 13.20
CA GLY A 189 7.74 4.72 14.35
C GLY A 189 8.29 6.14 14.27
N SER A 190 8.88 6.56 15.38
CA SER A 190 9.61 7.82 15.56
C SER A 190 10.93 7.93 14.76
N THR A 191 11.08 7.20 13.65
CA THR A 191 12.39 6.89 13.02
C THR A 191 12.61 7.52 11.64
N LEU A 192 11.62 8.24 11.10
CA LEU A 192 11.68 8.86 9.76
C LEU A 192 12.02 10.35 9.87
N HIS A 193 13.23 10.70 10.31
CA HIS A 193 13.66 12.08 10.43
C HIS A 193 14.21 12.66 9.11
N ILE A 194 15.32 12.13 8.58
CA ILE A 194 16.01 12.65 7.39
C ILE A 194 15.17 12.49 6.12
N LEU A 195 14.49 11.36 5.95
CA LEU A 195 13.64 11.09 4.78
C LEU A 195 12.40 11.98 4.76
N LEU A 196 11.82 12.26 5.94
CA LEU A 196 10.74 13.24 6.06
C LEU A 196 11.24 14.65 5.73
N LEU A 197 12.43 15.01 6.21
CA LEU A 197 13.04 16.30 5.91
C LEU A 197 13.42 16.44 4.43
N GLU A 198 13.85 15.36 3.78
CA GLU A 198 14.04 15.29 2.32
C GLU A 198 12.73 15.54 1.58
N GLU A 199 11.66 14.84 1.96
CA GLU A 199 10.33 15.02 1.36
C GLU A 199 9.83 16.46 1.58
N PHE A 200 10.08 17.04 2.76
CA PHE A 200 9.79 18.44 3.06
C PHE A 200 10.53 19.39 2.12
N TYR A 201 11.86 19.31 2.03
CA TYR A 201 12.62 20.23 1.17
C TYR A 201 12.32 20.04 -0.32
N ARG A 202 11.91 18.84 -0.71
CA ARG A 202 11.52 18.53 -2.08
C ARG A 202 10.11 19.03 -2.42
N THR A 203 9.14 18.91 -1.51
CA THR A 203 7.72 19.08 -1.83
C THR A 203 7.05 20.27 -1.16
N ALA A 204 7.62 20.86 -0.11
CA ALA A 204 6.94 21.89 0.66
C ALA A 204 6.63 23.16 -0.15
N ILE A 205 5.50 23.80 0.14
CA ILE A 205 5.07 25.10 -0.36
C ILE A 205 4.98 26.04 0.85
N HIS A 206 5.72 27.15 0.81
CA HIS A 206 5.74 28.13 1.91
C HIS A 206 4.46 28.97 1.83
N LEU A 207 3.70 29.01 2.92
CA LEU A 207 2.48 29.81 3.01
C LEU A 207 2.70 31.14 3.74
N ALA A 208 3.38 31.09 4.89
CA ALA A 208 3.59 32.26 5.73
C ALA A 208 4.78 32.08 6.69
N GLY A 209 5.30 33.19 7.20
CA GLY A 209 6.30 33.21 8.25
C GLY A 209 7.75 33.11 7.80
N GLN A 210 8.60 32.63 8.72
CA GLN A 210 10.05 32.50 8.54
C GLN A 210 10.40 31.60 7.34
N ARG A 211 11.55 31.86 6.73
CA ARG A 211 12.03 31.09 5.57
C ARG A 211 13.07 30.04 5.99
N PRO A 212 13.09 28.84 5.38
CA PRO A 212 14.09 27.83 5.69
C PRO A 212 15.52 28.35 5.53
N LEU A 213 16.36 28.20 6.57
CA LEU A 213 17.80 28.47 6.49
C LEU A 213 18.48 27.63 5.42
N TRP A 214 17.98 26.40 5.20
CA TRP A 214 18.44 25.47 4.16
C TRP A 214 18.48 26.03 2.74
N TRP A 215 17.63 27.01 2.42
CA TRP A 215 17.68 27.70 1.12
C TRP A 215 19.01 28.42 0.87
N LEU A 216 19.70 28.82 1.93
CA LEU A 216 20.89 29.66 1.91
C LEU A 216 22.20 28.87 2.02
N VAL A 217 22.11 27.57 2.32
CA VAL A 217 23.27 26.68 2.30
C VAL A 217 23.47 26.16 0.88
N PRO A 218 24.61 26.44 0.21
CA PRO A 218 24.87 25.97 -1.14
C PRO A 218 24.75 24.44 -1.27
N PRO A 219 24.30 23.91 -2.41
CA PRO A 219 24.20 22.46 -2.64
C PRO A 219 25.48 21.68 -2.35
N GLU A 220 26.64 22.24 -2.70
CA GLU A 220 27.96 21.64 -2.47
C GLU A 220 28.33 21.51 -0.98
N TRP A 221 27.64 22.24 -0.10
CA TRP A 221 27.81 22.20 1.35
C TRP A 221 26.76 21.36 2.06
N GLU A 222 25.87 20.64 1.35
CA GLU A 222 24.82 19.81 1.98
C GLU A 222 25.42 18.78 2.96
N GLY A 223 26.53 18.13 2.58
CA GLY A 223 27.20 17.14 3.44
C GLY A 223 27.83 17.72 4.72
N ARG A 224 27.89 19.06 4.83
CA ARG A 224 28.42 19.83 5.97
C ARG A 224 27.46 20.97 6.32
N TYR A 225 26.16 20.72 6.22
CA TYR A 225 25.12 21.75 6.37
C TYR A 225 25.28 22.54 7.68
N ARG A 226 25.43 21.85 8.81
CA ARG A 226 25.57 22.50 10.12
C ARG A 226 26.72 23.50 10.20
N GLU A 227 27.88 23.15 9.65
CA GLU A 227 29.04 24.05 9.64
C GLU A 227 28.75 25.34 8.84
N TYR A 228 28.12 25.20 7.68
CA TYR A 228 27.78 26.36 6.85
C TYR A 228 26.66 27.21 7.47
N ALA A 229 25.68 26.56 8.09
CA ALA A 229 24.61 27.23 8.84
C ALA A 229 25.18 28.06 10.00
N ASP A 230 26.06 27.47 10.81
CA ASP A 230 26.73 28.15 11.93
C ASP A 230 27.58 29.33 11.44
N PHE A 231 28.26 29.19 10.30
CA PHE A 231 28.99 30.26 9.65
C PHE A 231 28.08 31.45 9.24
N LEU A 232 26.94 31.17 8.62
CA LEU A 232 25.97 32.19 8.21
C LEU A 232 25.39 32.95 9.42
N LEU A 233 25.05 32.24 10.49
CA LEU A 233 24.46 32.79 11.69
C LEU A 233 25.49 33.58 12.52
N GLY A 234 26.69 33.02 12.73
CA GLY A 234 27.75 33.61 13.55
C GLY A 234 28.30 34.92 12.99
N LYS A 235 28.37 35.07 11.67
CA LYS A 235 28.82 36.30 11.00
C LYS A 235 27.73 37.37 10.84
N ARG A 236 26.49 37.10 11.28
CA ARG A 236 25.33 38.02 11.15
C ARG A 236 25.13 38.51 9.71
N PHE A 237 25.33 37.63 8.73
CA PHE A 237 25.05 37.97 7.33
C PHE A 237 23.55 38.12 7.06
N ILE A 238 22.71 37.48 7.89
CA ILE A 238 21.26 37.44 7.76
C ILE A 238 20.64 37.71 9.13
N ASP A 239 19.45 38.31 9.15
CA ASP A 239 18.64 38.42 10.36
C ASP A 239 18.14 37.01 10.78
N PRO A 240 18.61 36.45 11.91
CA PRO A 240 18.16 35.14 12.39
C PRO A 240 16.66 35.13 12.68
N GLY A 241 16.06 36.29 12.98
CA GLY A 241 14.64 36.43 13.24
C GLY A 241 13.75 36.14 12.04
N GLY A 242 14.28 36.22 10.82
CA GLY A 242 13.53 35.95 9.58
C GLY A 242 13.66 34.51 9.05
N LEU A 243 14.43 33.66 9.72
CA LEU A 243 14.76 32.30 9.26
C LEU A 243 14.35 31.23 10.25
N ILE A 244 14.05 30.05 9.72
CA ILE A 244 13.75 28.84 10.47
C ILE A 244 14.73 27.75 10.06
N ASP A 245 15.40 27.14 11.03
CA ASP A 245 16.35 26.06 10.77
C ASP A 245 15.78 24.74 11.27
N LEU A 246 15.48 23.86 10.30
CA LEU A 246 14.87 22.54 10.46
C LEU A 246 15.91 21.40 10.39
N GLY A 247 17.18 21.70 10.11
CA GLY A 247 18.26 20.72 9.91
C GLY A 247 18.65 20.51 8.45
N GLY A 248 19.72 19.75 8.22
CA GLY A 248 20.24 19.40 6.89
C GLY A 248 20.02 17.94 6.51
N LEU A 249 20.50 17.57 5.33
CA LEU A 249 20.45 16.20 4.80
C LEU A 249 21.86 15.56 4.76
N GLU A 250 22.71 15.82 5.76
CA GLU A 250 24.14 15.47 5.74
C GLU A 250 24.41 13.97 5.58
N ARG A 251 23.57 13.14 6.20
CA ARG A 251 23.75 11.69 6.27
C ARG A 251 22.41 11.00 6.45
N LEU A 252 22.18 9.91 5.71
CA LEU A 252 21.02 9.04 5.90
C LEU A 252 21.38 7.88 6.85
N PRO A 253 20.75 7.78 8.04
CA PRO A 253 20.97 6.64 8.94
C PRO A 253 20.47 5.33 8.33
N THR A 254 21.23 4.24 8.51
CA THR A 254 20.84 2.90 8.01
C THR A 254 19.53 2.42 8.64
N GLN A 255 19.33 2.66 9.93
CA GLN A 255 18.09 2.29 10.62
C GLN A 255 16.86 2.99 10.02
N GLU A 256 17.01 4.26 9.61
CA GLU A 256 15.92 5.01 8.97
C GLU A 256 15.60 4.46 7.57
N LEU A 257 16.62 4.09 6.77
CA LEU A 257 16.43 3.38 5.50
C LEU A 257 15.66 2.07 5.69
N VAL A 258 16.04 1.27 6.67
CA VAL A 258 15.42 -0.03 6.94
C VAL A 258 13.96 0.17 7.35
N SER A 259 13.70 1.02 8.35
CA SER A 259 12.33 1.30 8.82
C SER A 259 11.44 1.87 7.70
N ALA A 260 11.95 2.83 6.92
CA ALA A 260 11.22 3.40 5.79
C ALA A 260 10.96 2.37 4.67
N GLY A 261 11.94 1.51 4.41
CA GLY A 261 11.85 0.49 3.39
C GLY A 261 10.78 -0.54 3.73
N LEU A 262 10.78 -1.03 4.97
CA LEU A 262 9.77 -1.93 5.49
C LEU A 262 8.37 -1.34 5.44
N TRP A 263 8.24 -0.06 5.79
CA TRP A 263 6.98 0.67 5.71
C TRP A 263 6.43 0.76 4.29
N HIS A 264 7.27 1.20 3.34
CA HIS A 264 6.84 1.32 1.94
C HIS A 264 6.59 -0.05 1.31
N LEU A 265 7.33 -1.08 1.70
CA LEU A 265 7.12 -2.45 1.28
C LEU A 265 5.77 -2.99 1.76
N HIS A 266 5.44 -2.79 3.05
CA HIS A 266 4.12 -3.10 3.61
C HIS A 266 3.01 -2.39 2.83
N LYS A 267 3.09 -1.07 2.65
CA LYS A 267 2.06 -0.30 1.95
C LYS A 267 1.97 -0.68 0.47
N ALA A 268 3.06 -1.15 -0.15
CA ALA A 268 3.06 -1.61 -1.54
C ALA A 268 2.33 -2.95 -1.73
N LEU A 269 2.19 -3.78 -0.69
CA LEU A 269 1.37 -4.99 -0.79
C LEU A 269 -0.12 -4.68 -0.97
N ASP A 270 -0.59 -3.57 -0.39
CA ASP A 270 -2.00 -3.17 -0.45
C ASP A 270 -2.28 -2.18 -1.60
N ALA A 271 -1.37 -1.23 -1.79
CA ALA A 271 -1.50 -0.14 -2.77
C ALA A 271 -0.20 0.03 -3.58
N PRO A 272 0.17 -0.94 -4.43
CA PRO A 272 1.46 -0.97 -5.10
C PRO A 272 1.73 0.27 -5.94
N HIS A 273 0.74 0.74 -6.70
CA HIS A 273 0.88 1.93 -7.54
C HIS A 273 1.11 3.23 -6.76
N LYS A 274 0.74 3.29 -5.47
CA LYS A 274 1.00 4.46 -4.60
C LYS A 274 2.38 4.41 -3.96
N ALA A 275 2.80 3.23 -3.49
CA ALA A 275 3.98 3.08 -2.66
C ALA A 275 5.24 2.70 -3.44
N LEU A 276 5.12 2.01 -4.58
CA LEU A 276 6.28 1.48 -5.33
C LEU A 276 7.23 2.59 -5.80
N LEU A 277 6.70 3.72 -6.25
CA LEU A 277 7.53 4.87 -6.66
C LEU A 277 8.40 5.40 -5.52
N LYS A 278 7.84 5.51 -4.31
CA LYS A 278 8.59 5.92 -3.12
C LYS A 278 9.59 4.84 -2.68
N LEU A 279 9.21 3.56 -2.78
CA LEU A 279 10.10 2.44 -2.51
C LEU A 279 11.31 2.43 -3.46
N LEU A 280 11.11 2.61 -4.76
CA LEU A 280 12.19 2.69 -5.74
C LEU A 280 13.11 3.89 -5.50
N LEU A 281 12.55 5.06 -5.14
CA LEU A 281 13.36 6.21 -4.74
C LEU A 281 14.21 5.90 -3.51
N LEU A 282 13.64 5.21 -2.52
CA LEU A 282 14.37 4.82 -1.32
C LEU A 282 15.51 3.85 -1.63
N LEU A 283 15.28 2.87 -2.51
CA LEU A 283 16.32 1.94 -2.96
C LEU A 283 17.42 2.65 -3.76
N ASP A 284 17.08 3.67 -4.54
CA ASP A 284 18.07 4.54 -5.18
C ASP A 284 18.92 5.28 -4.14
N TYR A 285 18.30 5.83 -3.09
CA TYR A 285 19.03 6.46 -1.99
C TYR A 285 19.91 5.48 -1.23
N ALA A 286 19.46 4.23 -1.06
CA ALA A 286 20.26 3.18 -0.45
C ALA A 286 21.49 2.80 -1.30
N ALA A 287 21.42 2.89 -2.63
CA ALA A 287 22.54 2.59 -3.52
C ALA A 287 23.73 3.55 -3.32
N ASP A 288 23.44 4.81 -2.94
CA ASP A 288 24.44 5.86 -2.66
C ASP A 288 24.64 6.10 -1.15
N HIS A 289 24.22 5.16 -0.28
CA HIS A 289 24.36 5.27 1.17
C HIS A 289 25.84 5.35 1.60
N PRO A 290 26.21 6.20 2.59
CA PRO A 290 25.34 6.98 3.48
C PRO A 290 25.03 8.42 3.03
N ARG A 291 25.43 8.82 1.82
CA ARG A 291 25.25 10.18 1.30
C ARG A 291 24.51 10.16 -0.04
N PRO A 292 23.18 9.99 -0.01
CA PRO A 292 22.38 9.90 -1.22
C PRO A 292 22.43 11.17 -2.06
N ARG A 293 22.20 11.00 -3.37
CA ARG A 293 21.93 12.13 -4.27
C ARG A 293 20.47 12.58 -4.15
N TRP A 294 20.21 13.37 -3.11
CA TRP A 294 18.88 13.88 -2.75
C TRP A 294 18.20 14.66 -3.89
N LEU A 295 16.93 14.35 -4.17
CA LEU A 295 16.13 15.13 -5.11
C LEU A 295 15.90 16.57 -4.60
N ALA A 296 15.75 16.77 -3.29
CA ALA A 296 15.73 18.11 -2.69
C ALA A 296 16.93 18.98 -3.11
N THR A 297 18.15 18.42 -3.10
CA THR A 297 19.35 19.18 -3.51
C THR A 297 19.37 19.52 -5.00
N THR A 298 18.69 18.73 -5.85
CA THR A 298 18.53 19.01 -7.28
C THR A 298 17.69 20.28 -7.49
N ILE A 299 16.59 20.40 -6.74
CA ILE A 299 15.75 21.62 -6.76
C ILE A 299 16.55 22.82 -6.23
N LYS A 300 17.26 22.66 -5.11
CA LYS A 300 18.10 23.71 -4.54
C LYS A 300 19.15 24.21 -5.54
N ALA A 301 19.85 23.30 -6.21
CA ALA A 301 20.86 23.63 -7.20
C ALA A 301 20.28 24.43 -8.38
N ALA A 302 19.11 24.06 -8.88
CA ALA A 302 18.46 24.78 -9.97
C ALA A 302 18.03 26.22 -9.57
N VAL A 303 17.57 26.41 -8.33
CA VAL A 303 17.23 27.74 -7.79
C VAL A 303 18.48 28.62 -7.65
N HIS A 304 19.58 28.06 -7.12
CA HIS A 304 20.88 28.74 -7.03
C HIS A 304 21.44 29.12 -8.41
N ALA A 305 21.31 28.21 -9.38
CA ALA A 305 21.70 28.42 -10.77
C ALA A 305 20.84 29.46 -11.52
N GLY A 306 19.68 29.84 -10.98
CA GLY A 306 18.79 30.83 -11.60
C GLY A 306 17.87 30.25 -12.69
N THR A 307 17.60 28.93 -12.63
CA THR A 307 16.71 28.21 -13.55
C THR A 307 15.57 27.45 -12.83
N PRO A 308 14.79 28.09 -11.92
CA PRO A 308 13.75 27.40 -11.15
C PRO A 308 12.43 27.27 -11.93
N ASP A 309 12.38 26.40 -12.94
CA ASP A 309 11.14 26.11 -13.66
C ASP A 309 10.24 25.16 -12.84
N PRO A 310 9.03 25.57 -12.42
CA PRO A 310 8.13 24.76 -11.60
C PRO A 310 7.66 23.47 -12.29
N PHE A 311 7.64 23.40 -13.61
CA PHE A 311 7.24 22.18 -14.33
C PHE A 311 8.41 21.20 -14.47
N ALA A 312 9.62 21.70 -14.76
CA ALA A 312 10.81 20.87 -14.86
C ALA A 312 11.29 20.34 -13.49
N LEU A 313 11.08 21.14 -12.44
CA LEU A 313 11.41 20.81 -11.05
C LEU A 313 10.22 20.26 -10.26
N ASP A 314 9.20 19.78 -10.96
CA ASP A 314 8.04 19.16 -10.32
C ASP A 314 8.50 17.99 -9.41
N PRO A 315 8.15 17.98 -8.11
CA PRO A 315 8.67 17.01 -7.15
C PRO A 315 8.37 15.54 -7.49
N TYR A 316 7.23 15.29 -8.15
CA TYR A 316 6.80 13.94 -8.53
C TYR A 316 7.34 13.54 -9.91
N LEU A 317 7.54 14.50 -10.82
CA LEU A 317 8.25 14.26 -12.07
C LEU A 317 9.72 13.89 -11.82
N LEU A 318 10.39 14.60 -10.90
CA LEU A 318 11.77 14.28 -10.50
C LEU A 318 11.87 12.88 -9.87
N LEU A 319 10.92 12.55 -9.00
CA LEU A 319 10.82 11.21 -8.40
C LEU A 319 10.64 10.14 -9.47
N TYR A 320 9.68 10.33 -10.38
CA TYR A 320 9.42 9.40 -11.48
C TYR A 320 10.64 9.17 -12.37
N ARG A 321 11.34 10.25 -12.76
CA ARG A 321 12.55 10.14 -13.58
C ARG A 321 13.64 9.36 -12.85
N ARG A 322 13.88 9.67 -11.57
CA ARG A 322 14.90 8.95 -10.79
C ARG A 322 14.54 7.47 -10.58
N ALA A 323 13.28 7.17 -10.29
CA ALA A 323 12.80 5.79 -10.15
C ALA A 323 12.93 5.02 -11.48
N THR A 324 12.65 5.67 -12.61
CA THR A 324 12.80 5.08 -13.95
C THR A 324 14.26 4.83 -14.30
N GLU A 325 15.16 5.78 -14.01
CA GLU A 325 16.61 5.62 -14.17
C GLU A 325 17.17 4.49 -13.28
N ALA A 326 16.66 4.35 -12.06
CA ALA A 326 16.99 3.23 -11.18
C ALA A 326 16.51 1.89 -11.75
N ALA A 327 15.26 1.83 -12.22
CA ALA A 327 14.70 0.64 -12.87
C ALA A 327 15.46 0.26 -14.16
N GLN A 328 15.91 1.24 -14.95
CA GLN A 328 16.70 0.98 -16.15
C GLN A 328 18.05 0.34 -15.84
N ARG A 329 18.71 0.76 -14.74
CA ARG A 329 20.00 0.19 -14.30
C ARG A 329 19.92 -1.27 -13.90
N THR A 330 18.74 -1.80 -13.54
CA THR A 330 18.59 -3.23 -13.21
C THR A 330 18.56 -4.12 -14.45
N GLY A 331 18.39 -3.55 -15.65
CA GLY A 331 18.20 -4.33 -16.88
C GLY A 331 16.85 -5.03 -16.98
N ALA A 332 15.87 -4.72 -16.10
CA ALA A 332 14.56 -5.33 -16.08
C ALA A 332 13.52 -4.45 -16.82
N PRO A 333 13.20 -4.70 -18.10
CA PRO A 333 12.28 -3.87 -18.87
C PRO A 333 10.86 -3.86 -18.27
N ALA A 334 10.42 -4.96 -17.68
CA ALA A 334 9.13 -5.06 -17.01
C ALA A 334 9.02 -4.08 -15.83
N LEU A 335 10.10 -3.88 -15.05
CA LEU A 335 10.14 -2.92 -13.95
C LEU A 335 10.05 -1.47 -14.45
N VAL A 336 10.67 -1.17 -15.59
CA VAL A 336 10.56 0.15 -16.24
C VAL A 336 9.11 0.43 -16.64
N GLN A 337 8.44 -0.53 -17.29
CA GLN A 337 7.03 -0.37 -17.67
C GLN A 337 6.13 -0.26 -16.45
N LEU A 338 6.33 -1.08 -15.42
CA LEU A 338 5.61 -0.99 -14.16
C LEU A 338 5.77 0.39 -13.52
N THR A 339 6.99 0.94 -13.49
CA THR A 339 7.27 2.27 -12.95
C THR A 339 6.49 3.36 -13.70
N ARG A 340 6.45 3.28 -15.03
CA ARG A 340 5.70 4.19 -15.90
C ARG A 340 4.19 4.07 -15.68
N HIS A 341 3.65 2.86 -15.58
CA HIS A 341 2.24 2.62 -15.26
C HIS A 341 1.88 3.17 -13.87
N CYS A 342 2.71 2.92 -12.85
CA CYS A 342 2.50 3.44 -11.50
C CYS A 342 2.43 4.98 -11.49
N PHE A 343 3.34 5.64 -12.21
CA PHE A 343 3.30 7.10 -12.32
C PHE A 343 2.07 7.57 -13.07
N ALA A 344 1.74 6.98 -14.23
CA ALA A 344 0.55 7.32 -15.01
C ALA A 344 -0.75 7.20 -14.19
N LEU A 345 -0.88 6.15 -13.38
CA LEU A 345 -1.99 5.96 -12.45
C LEU A 345 -2.01 7.02 -11.35
N LYS A 346 -0.85 7.36 -10.78
CA LYS A 346 -0.74 8.40 -9.75
C LYS A 346 -1.14 9.79 -10.28
N ILE A 347 -0.79 10.13 -11.52
CA ILE A 347 -1.09 11.46 -12.07
C ILE A 347 -2.54 11.63 -12.53
N GLY A 348 -3.24 10.57 -12.98
CA GLY A 348 -4.70 10.52 -13.27
C GLY A 348 -5.25 11.55 -14.29
N ASP A 349 -6.28 11.25 -15.08
CA ASP A 349 -6.57 12.08 -16.26
C ASP A 349 -7.43 13.34 -16.04
N THR A 350 -8.15 13.44 -14.93
CA THR A 350 -9.40 14.22 -14.93
C THR A 350 -9.28 15.68 -14.48
N GLU A 351 -8.20 16.11 -13.81
CA GLU A 351 -8.23 17.39 -13.05
C GLU A 351 -6.92 18.17 -13.03
N ARG A 352 -6.12 18.08 -14.10
CA ARG A 352 -4.81 18.74 -14.18
C ARG A 352 -4.88 20.16 -14.73
N HIS A 353 -3.99 21.02 -14.22
CA HIS A 353 -3.66 22.31 -14.84
C HIS A 353 -3.40 22.14 -16.35
N PRO A 354 -3.83 23.07 -17.24
CA PRO A 354 -3.61 22.95 -18.68
C PRO A 354 -2.17 22.63 -19.07
N ASP A 355 -1.19 23.25 -18.40
CA ASP A 355 0.23 22.99 -18.66
C ASP A 355 0.68 21.60 -18.21
N TYR A 356 0.17 21.08 -17.09
CA TYR A 356 0.43 19.70 -16.68
C TYR A 356 -0.21 18.69 -17.63
N ARG A 357 -1.38 19.02 -18.22
CA ARG A 357 -1.97 18.20 -19.30
C ARG A 357 -1.06 18.19 -20.53
N ARG A 358 -0.54 19.34 -20.95
CA ARG A 358 0.40 19.42 -22.09
C ARG A 358 1.71 18.67 -21.81
N LEU A 359 2.26 18.81 -20.60
CA LEU A 359 3.46 18.09 -20.18
C LEU A 359 3.22 16.58 -20.22
N ALA A 360 2.13 16.09 -19.63
CA ALA A 360 1.80 14.67 -19.67
C ALA A 360 1.58 14.16 -21.11
N ALA A 361 0.87 14.92 -21.95
CA ALA A 361 0.72 14.57 -23.36
C ALA A 361 2.06 14.50 -24.10
N THR A 362 2.99 15.40 -23.78
CA THR A 362 4.35 15.39 -24.34
C THR A 362 5.12 14.14 -23.90
N LEU A 363 5.00 13.74 -22.62
CA LEU A 363 5.63 12.52 -22.11
C LEU A 363 5.05 11.26 -22.79
N VAL A 364 3.75 11.24 -23.07
CA VAL A 364 3.10 10.16 -23.82
C VAL A 364 3.60 10.12 -25.27
N GLN A 365 3.66 11.27 -25.95
CA GLN A 365 4.16 11.36 -27.33
C GLN A 365 5.62 10.90 -27.46
N ARG A 366 6.44 11.10 -26.43
CA ARG A 366 7.84 10.65 -26.39
C ARG A 366 8.01 9.17 -26.00
N GLY A 367 6.92 8.46 -25.69
CA GLY A 367 6.99 7.09 -25.16
C GLY A 367 7.61 7.00 -23.76
N GLU A 368 7.71 8.12 -23.05
CA GLU A 368 8.13 8.17 -21.65
C GLU A 368 7.00 7.72 -20.74
N LEU A 369 5.74 8.01 -21.08
CA LEU A 369 4.57 7.52 -20.35
C LEU A 369 3.63 6.71 -21.26
N PRO A 370 2.97 5.68 -20.72
CA PRO A 370 1.88 5.01 -21.41
C PRO A 370 0.72 6.00 -21.62
N PRO A 371 -0.11 5.80 -22.66
CA PRO A 371 -1.32 6.58 -22.83
C PRO A 371 -2.19 6.44 -21.57
N PRO A 372 -2.93 7.50 -21.18
CA PRO A 372 -3.77 7.42 -20.00
C PRO A 372 -4.82 6.33 -20.18
N ARG A 373 -4.84 5.38 -19.25
CA ARG A 373 -5.86 4.34 -19.21
C ARG A 373 -7.14 4.92 -18.60
N ARG A 374 -8.30 4.58 -19.16
CA ARG A 374 -9.57 4.76 -18.43
C ARG A 374 -9.46 3.92 -17.15
N ARG A 375 -9.92 4.45 -16.01
CA ARG A 375 -9.92 3.69 -14.75
C ARG A 375 -10.71 2.39 -14.97
N GLY A 376 -10.07 1.24 -14.72
CA GLY A 376 -10.69 -0.09 -14.84
C GLY A 376 -10.75 -0.63 -16.27
N THR A 377 -9.63 -0.63 -16.98
CA THR A 377 -9.48 -1.36 -18.26
C THR A 377 -8.16 -2.12 -18.32
N LEU A 378 -7.94 -3.05 -17.38
CA LEU A 378 -6.76 -3.91 -17.38
C LEU A 378 -7.17 -5.31 -17.81
N THR A 379 -6.66 -5.74 -18.96
CA THR A 379 -6.85 -7.14 -19.39
C THR A 379 -6.15 -8.08 -18.40
N ILE A 380 -6.65 -9.30 -18.25
CA ILE A 380 -6.04 -10.26 -17.32
C ILE A 380 -4.57 -10.53 -17.65
N THR A 381 -4.21 -10.62 -18.94
CA THR A 381 -2.81 -10.84 -19.36
C THR A 381 -1.89 -9.72 -18.89
N GLN A 382 -2.31 -8.46 -19.06
CA GLN A 382 -1.56 -7.31 -18.56
C GLN A 382 -1.49 -7.29 -17.04
N ALA A 383 -2.56 -7.69 -16.36
CA ALA A 383 -2.57 -7.80 -14.89
C ALA A 383 -1.57 -8.84 -14.39
N LEU A 384 -1.43 -9.97 -15.09
CA LEU A 384 -0.46 -11.01 -14.76
C LEU A 384 0.98 -10.55 -14.99
N GLU A 385 1.26 -9.91 -16.13
CA GLU A 385 2.58 -9.35 -16.43
C GLU A 385 3.00 -8.27 -15.41
N GLU A 386 2.09 -7.32 -15.10
CA GLU A 386 2.34 -6.28 -14.11
C GLU A 386 2.47 -6.85 -12.70
N TRP A 387 1.71 -7.89 -12.35
CA TRP A 387 1.80 -8.58 -11.07
C TRP A 387 3.14 -9.31 -10.90
N GLN A 388 3.62 -9.96 -11.95
CA GLN A 388 4.94 -10.60 -11.92
C GLN A 388 6.04 -9.56 -11.71
N ALA A 389 6.02 -8.48 -12.51
CA ALA A 389 6.98 -7.40 -12.38
C ALA A 389 6.97 -6.75 -11.00
N LEU A 390 5.78 -6.62 -10.39
CA LEU A 390 5.61 -6.10 -9.04
C LEU A 390 6.19 -7.07 -8.00
N THR A 391 5.89 -8.36 -8.11
CA THR A 391 6.39 -9.39 -7.20
C THR A 391 7.92 -9.38 -7.19
N ASP A 392 8.55 -9.42 -8.38
CA ASP A 392 9.99 -9.34 -8.53
C ASP A 392 10.57 -8.06 -7.90
N ALA A 393 9.88 -6.92 -8.09
CA ALA A 393 10.32 -5.64 -7.53
C ALA A 393 10.26 -5.63 -5.99
N LEU A 394 9.20 -6.17 -5.39
CA LEU A 394 9.02 -6.22 -3.94
C LEU A 394 9.98 -7.21 -3.29
N GLU A 395 10.23 -8.36 -3.90
CA GLU A 395 11.22 -9.33 -3.43
C GLU A 395 12.65 -8.75 -3.46
N ASN A 396 13.01 -8.08 -4.55
CA ASN A 396 14.31 -7.40 -4.67
C ASN A 396 14.46 -6.24 -3.67
N ALA A 397 13.39 -5.46 -3.47
CA ALA A 397 13.36 -4.41 -2.45
C ALA A 397 13.59 -4.99 -1.05
N TYR A 398 12.87 -6.06 -0.73
CA TYR A 398 12.99 -6.75 0.55
C TYR A 398 14.40 -7.31 0.77
N ALA A 399 14.98 -7.98 -0.22
CA ALA A 399 16.34 -8.50 -0.16
C ALA A 399 17.36 -7.37 0.08
N THR A 400 17.19 -6.22 -0.58
CA THR A 400 18.04 -5.04 -0.38
C THR A 400 17.92 -4.48 1.02
N ILE A 401 16.70 -4.33 1.54
CA ILE A 401 16.43 -3.83 2.90
C ILE A 401 17.04 -4.78 3.95
N ARG A 402 16.88 -6.10 3.78
CA ARG A 402 17.51 -7.10 4.65
C ARG A 402 19.03 -6.97 4.66
N ARG A 403 19.65 -6.84 3.49
CA ARG A 403 21.11 -6.65 3.39
C ARG A 403 21.59 -5.39 4.12
N LEU A 404 20.80 -4.30 4.07
CA LEU A 404 21.10 -3.06 4.79
C LEU A 404 20.91 -3.18 6.30
N ALA A 405 19.91 -3.94 6.75
CA ALA A 405 19.69 -4.22 8.17
C ALA A 405 20.81 -5.08 8.80
N GLY A 406 21.59 -5.77 7.96
CA GLY A 406 22.55 -6.79 8.39
C GLY A 406 21.88 -8.13 8.68
N GLU A 407 22.66 -9.13 9.06
CA GLU A 407 22.14 -10.38 9.64
C GLU A 407 22.18 -10.28 11.17
N PRO A 408 21.15 -9.73 11.84
CA PRO A 408 21.06 -9.90 13.27
C PRO A 408 20.79 -11.39 13.57
N GLU A 409 21.39 -11.93 14.64
CA GLU A 409 21.09 -13.29 15.12
C GLU A 409 19.59 -13.47 15.40
N THR A 410 18.87 -12.39 15.73
CA THR A 410 17.41 -12.35 15.85
C THR A 410 16.81 -11.13 15.14
N PRO A 411 15.96 -11.32 14.10
CA PRO A 411 15.25 -10.21 13.48
C PRO A 411 14.24 -9.59 14.45
N THR A 412 14.05 -8.26 14.38
CA THR A 412 13.04 -7.56 15.18
C THR A 412 11.63 -8.12 14.93
N ALA A 413 10.73 -7.96 15.90
CA ALA A 413 9.34 -8.44 15.77
C ALA A 413 8.66 -7.90 14.49
N ASP A 414 8.86 -6.63 14.17
CA ASP A 414 8.32 -5.99 12.95
C ASP A 414 8.88 -6.59 11.67
N MET A 415 10.20 -6.87 11.64
CA MET A 415 10.85 -7.56 10.52
C MET A 415 10.25 -8.95 10.33
N GLN A 416 10.10 -9.73 11.40
CA GLN A 416 9.52 -11.07 11.32
C GLN A 416 8.08 -11.04 10.83
N LEU A 417 7.28 -10.11 11.34
CA LEU A 417 5.88 -9.94 10.96
C LEU A 417 5.77 -9.61 9.46
N LEU A 418 6.52 -8.62 8.99
CA LEU A 418 6.51 -8.22 7.58
C LEU A 418 7.07 -9.31 6.67
N THR A 419 8.10 -10.05 7.12
CA THR A 419 8.62 -11.22 6.40
C THR A 419 7.52 -12.23 6.15
N ARG A 420 6.79 -12.60 7.20
CA ARG A 420 5.69 -13.58 7.11
C ARG A 420 4.58 -13.08 6.20
N ARG A 421 4.21 -11.79 6.29
CA ARG A 421 3.22 -11.19 5.39
C ARG A 421 3.69 -11.18 3.93
N LEU A 422 4.94 -10.82 3.66
CA LEU A 422 5.51 -10.88 2.31
C LEU A 422 5.50 -12.30 1.75
N GLN A 423 5.93 -13.29 2.54
CA GLN A 423 5.88 -14.69 2.15
C GLN A 423 4.44 -15.17 1.92
N ALA A 424 3.49 -14.70 2.73
CA ALA A 424 2.09 -15.03 2.57
C ALA A 424 1.48 -14.42 1.29
N VAL A 425 1.90 -13.23 0.89
CA VAL A 425 1.37 -12.57 -0.32
C VAL A 425 2.11 -13.01 -1.59
N LEU A 426 3.44 -13.03 -1.56
CA LEU A 426 4.31 -13.20 -2.73
C LEU A 426 4.84 -14.62 -2.90
N GLY A 427 5.00 -15.37 -1.81
CA GLY A 427 5.66 -16.67 -1.85
C GLY A 427 4.88 -17.69 -2.67
N SER A 428 5.56 -18.36 -3.59
CA SER A 428 5.04 -19.48 -4.37
C SER A 428 5.31 -20.82 -3.66
N ARG A 429 4.28 -21.65 -3.49
CA ARG A 429 4.37 -22.97 -2.86
C ARG A 429 3.41 -23.95 -3.56
N PRO A 430 3.72 -25.25 -3.62
CA PRO A 430 2.82 -26.25 -4.19
C PRO A 430 1.41 -26.18 -3.57
N GLY A 431 0.38 -26.14 -4.40
CA GLY A 431 -1.02 -26.03 -3.98
C GLY A 431 -1.47 -24.62 -3.59
N LYS A 432 -0.58 -23.65 -3.40
CA LYS A 432 -0.99 -22.27 -3.07
C LYS A 432 -1.68 -21.61 -4.27
N VAL A 433 -2.86 -21.04 -4.04
CA VAL A 433 -3.62 -20.30 -5.05
C VAL A 433 -3.16 -18.83 -5.02
N PRO A 434 -2.53 -18.31 -6.09
CA PRO A 434 -2.01 -16.96 -6.10
C PRO A 434 -3.12 -15.91 -6.15
N VAL A 435 -2.96 -14.83 -5.37
CA VAL A 435 -3.90 -13.71 -5.29
C VAL A 435 -3.25 -12.44 -5.82
N LEU A 436 -3.73 -11.99 -6.98
CA LEU A 436 -3.31 -10.78 -7.66
C LEU A 436 -3.86 -9.55 -6.89
N ARG A 437 -2.97 -8.61 -6.55
CA ARG A 437 -3.38 -7.32 -5.94
C ARG A 437 -3.73 -6.26 -6.99
N LEU A 438 -3.68 -6.62 -8.27
CA LEU A 438 -4.10 -5.80 -9.39
C LEU A 438 -5.50 -6.22 -9.83
N ARG A 439 -6.40 -5.25 -10.03
CA ARG A 439 -7.75 -5.53 -10.50
C ARG A 439 -7.76 -5.59 -12.02
N ALA A 440 -7.93 -6.80 -12.55
CA ALA A 440 -8.30 -7.02 -13.95
C ALA A 440 -9.82 -6.85 -14.12
N ASP A 441 -10.25 -6.58 -15.35
CA ASP A 441 -11.68 -6.66 -15.68
C ASP A 441 -12.13 -8.12 -15.71
N PRO A 442 -13.38 -8.40 -15.28
CA PRO A 442 -13.92 -9.75 -15.36
C PRO A 442 -14.10 -10.16 -16.82
N GLU A 443 -13.80 -11.43 -17.10
CA GLU A 443 -13.95 -11.98 -18.45
C GLU A 443 -15.35 -12.58 -18.62
N PRO A 444 -16.07 -12.24 -19.70
CA PRO A 444 -17.41 -12.76 -19.95
C PRO A 444 -17.39 -14.26 -20.27
N TRP A 445 -16.29 -14.75 -20.85
CA TRP A 445 -16.11 -16.13 -21.24
C TRP A 445 -14.75 -16.65 -20.78
N LEU A 446 -14.75 -17.81 -20.14
CA LEU A 446 -13.56 -18.55 -19.75
C LEU A 446 -13.64 -19.98 -20.27
N GLN A 447 -12.52 -20.52 -20.71
CA GLN A 447 -12.39 -21.92 -21.03
C GLN A 447 -11.76 -22.66 -19.85
N LEU A 448 -12.36 -23.78 -19.46
CA LEU A 448 -11.80 -24.72 -18.50
C LEU A 448 -11.49 -26.02 -19.23
N SER A 449 -10.24 -26.45 -19.20
CA SER A 449 -9.79 -27.71 -19.79
C SER A 449 -8.88 -28.46 -18.82
N ARG A 450 -8.63 -29.73 -19.14
CA ARG A 450 -7.65 -30.55 -18.43
C ARG A 450 -6.59 -31.00 -19.43
N ASP A 451 -5.35 -30.67 -19.14
CA ASP A 451 -4.21 -31.01 -19.98
C ASP A 451 -4.03 -32.55 -20.02
N PRO A 452 -3.98 -33.19 -21.20
CA PRO A 452 -3.91 -34.64 -21.30
C PRO A 452 -2.53 -35.21 -20.92
N GLU A 453 -1.46 -34.42 -21.00
CA GLU A 453 -0.10 -34.87 -20.70
C GLU A 453 0.23 -34.67 -19.22
N THR A 454 -0.09 -33.49 -18.70
CA THR A 454 0.24 -33.12 -17.31
C THR A 454 -0.88 -33.41 -16.33
N GLU A 455 -2.07 -33.76 -16.82
CA GLU A 455 -3.30 -33.93 -16.03
C GLU A 455 -3.76 -32.68 -15.25
N ARG A 456 -3.14 -31.52 -15.48
CA ARG A 456 -3.41 -30.26 -14.77
C ARG A 456 -4.63 -29.54 -15.35
N TRP A 457 -5.37 -28.89 -14.47
CA TRP A 457 -6.49 -28.03 -14.85
C TRP A 457 -5.97 -26.70 -15.37
N GLN A 458 -6.55 -26.23 -16.48
CA GLN A 458 -6.16 -25.02 -17.16
C GLN A 458 -7.34 -24.08 -17.30
N ILE A 459 -7.10 -22.80 -17.02
CA ILE A 459 -8.03 -21.71 -17.32
C ILE A 459 -7.40 -20.86 -18.41
N ALA A 460 -8.17 -20.62 -19.48
CA ALA A 460 -7.74 -19.81 -20.60
C ALA A 460 -8.87 -18.92 -21.11
N LEU A 461 -8.50 -17.91 -21.91
CA LEU A 461 -9.49 -17.22 -22.74
C LEU A 461 -9.86 -18.12 -23.93
N PRO A 462 -11.14 -18.18 -24.35
CA PRO A 462 -11.54 -18.94 -25.53
C PRO A 462 -10.81 -18.49 -26.79
N GLY A 463 -10.43 -19.44 -27.64
CA GLY A 463 -9.78 -19.18 -28.93
C GLY A 463 -9.39 -20.49 -29.64
N GLU A 464 -8.87 -20.39 -30.87
CA GLU A 464 -8.45 -21.55 -31.66
C GLU A 464 -7.21 -22.26 -31.08
N SER A 465 -6.35 -21.53 -30.37
CA SER A 465 -5.18 -22.07 -29.66
C SER A 465 -5.03 -21.33 -28.33
N PRO A 466 -5.86 -21.68 -27.34
CA PRO A 466 -5.94 -20.95 -26.08
C PRO A 466 -4.65 -21.13 -25.27
N THR A 467 -4.00 -20.03 -24.93
CA THR A 467 -2.85 -20.04 -24.02
C THR A 467 -3.37 -20.03 -22.57
N PRO A 468 -2.90 -20.93 -21.69
CA PRO A 468 -3.36 -20.99 -20.32
C PRO A 468 -2.96 -19.73 -19.55
N LEU A 469 -3.94 -19.05 -18.95
CA LEU A 469 -3.74 -17.95 -18.01
C LEU A 469 -3.25 -18.46 -16.65
N HIS A 470 -3.74 -19.64 -16.25
CA HIS A 470 -3.37 -20.30 -15.00
C HIS A 470 -3.51 -21.81 -15.13
N GLN A 471 -2.66 -22.53 -14.38
CA GLN A 471 -2.68 -23.98 -14.27
C GLN A 471 -2.66 -24.40 -12.80
N ALA A 472 -3.47 -25.39 -12.44
CA ALA A 472 -3.55 -25.95 -11.11
C ALA A 472 -3.66 -27.48 -11.13
N ASP A 473 -3.24 -28.13 -10.06
CA ASP A 473 -3.30 -29.60 -9.94
C ASP A 473 -4.71 -30.09 -9.60
N THR A 474 -5.59 -29.17 -9.19
CA THR A 474 -6.96 -29.41 -8.74
C THR A 474 -7.93 -28.50 -9.48
N LEU A 475 -9.15 -29.00 -9.71
CA LEU A 475 -10.24 -28.20 -10.27
C LEU A 475 -10.62 -27.07 -9.30
N LEU A 476 -10.72 -27.40 -8.01
CA LEU A 476 -10.98 -26.41 -6.96
C LEU A 476 -9.94 -25.29 -6.96
N GLY A 477 -8.66 -25.60 -7.13
CA GLY A 477 -7.58 -24.62 -7.17
C GLY A 477 -7.69 -23.69 -8.37
N ALA A 478 -7.94 -24.26 -9.56
CA ALA A 478 -8.17 -23.48 -10.77
C ALA A 478 -9.37 -22.54 -10.62
N LEU A 479 -10.53 -23.06 -10.19
CA LEU A 479 -11.72 -22.24 -10.01
C LEU A 479 -11.53 -21.18 -8.92
N ALA A 480 -10.93 -21.55 -7.78
CA ALA A 480 -10.64 -20.61 -6.70
C ALA A 480 -9.76 -19.45 -7.18
N TRP A 481 -8.73 -19.75 -7.99
CA TRP A 481 -7.90 -18.72 -8.60
C TRP A 481 -8.73 -17.74 -9.44
N SER A 482 -9.64 -18.22 -10.28
CA SER A 482 -10.47 -17.34 -11.11
C SER A 482 -11.40 -16.44 -10.30
N TRP A 483 -11.97 -16.95 -9.21
CA TRP A 483 -12.89 -16.20 -8.36
C TRP A 483 -12.19 -15.20 -7.45
N VAL A 484 -11.13 -15.63 -6.77
CA VAL A 484 -10.36 -14.77 -5.85
C VAL A 484 -9.75 -13.59 -6.59
N ASN A 485 -9.32 -13.80 -7.84
CA ASN A 485 -8.79 -12.76 -8.71
C ASN A 485 -9.85 -12.01 -9.52
N ARG A 486 -11.14 -12.29 -9.28
CA ARG A 486 -12.30 -11.65 -9.94
C ARG A 486 -12.31 -11.76 -11.46
N LEU A 487 -11.58 -12.74 -11.99
CA LEU A 487 -11.64 -13.11 -13.40
C LEU A 487 -13.01 -13.73 -13.72
N ALA A 488 -13.48 -14.60 -12.82
CA ALA A 488 -14.82 -15.15 -12.84
C ALA A 488 -15.76 -14.30 -11.97
N VAL A 489 -16.95 -14.04 -12.51
CA VAL A 489 -18.08 -13.41 -11.83
C VAL A 489 -19.33 -14.29 -12.02
N PRO A 490 -20.44 -14.06 -11.30
CA PRO A 490 -21.65 -14.88 -11.47
C PRO A 490 -22.22 -14.91 -12.89
N ALA A 491 -21.91 -13.90 -13.71
CA ALA A 491 -22.30 -13.81 -15.11
C ALA A 491 -21.30 -14.47 -16.09
N THR A 492 -20.13 -14.91 -15.63
CA THR A 492 -19.10 -15.55 -16.47
C THR A 492 -19.60 -16.88 -17.01
N ARG A 493 -19.41 -17.09 -18.30
CA ARG A 493 -19.79 -18.32 -19.01
C ARG A 493 -18.56 -19.21 -19.19
N TRP A 494 -18.72 -20.48 -18.85
CA TRP A 494 -17.66 -21.47 -18.97
C TRP A 494 -17.81 -22.30 -20.25
N GLN A 495 -16.78 -22.32 -21.07
CA GLN A 495 -16.64 -23.22 -22.21
C GLN A 495 -15.89 -24.47 -21.76
N LEU A 496 -16.48 -25.63 -22.01
CA LEU A 496 -15.93 -26.93 -21.68
C LEU A 496 -15.66 -27.70 -22.97
N PRO A 497 -14.40 -27.97 -23.32
CA PRO A 497 -14.07 -28.91 -24.38
C PRO A 497 -14.66 -30.30 -24.10
N PRO A 498 -15.06 -31.08 -25.12
CA PRO A 498 -15.74 -32.38 -24.96
C PRO A 498 -15.02 -33.39 -24.07
N GLU A 499 -13.69 -33.37 -24.07
CA GLU A 499 -12.80 -34.21 -23.27
C GLU A 499 -12.73 -33.83 -21.78
N THR A 500 -13.38 -32.74 -21.38
CA THR A 500 -13.37 -32.28 -19.99
C THR A 500 -14.20 -33.23 -19.13
N PRO A 501 -13.64 -33.79 -18.04
CA PRO A 501 -14.31 -34.85 -17.26
C PRO A 501 -15.51 -34.35 -16.43
N VAL A 502 -15.79 -33.05 -16.41
CA VAL A 502 -16.82 -32.42 -15.58
C VAL A 502 -17.94 -31.87 -16.45
N THR A 503 -19.18 -32.09 -16.03
CA THR A 503 -20.36 -31.58 -16.75
C THR A 503 -20.64 -30.11 -16.44
N ALA A 504 -21.34 -29.41 -17.34
CA ALA A 504 -21.74 -28.01 -17.11
C ALA A 504 -22.62 -27.85 -15.85
N ALA A 505 -23.48 -28.82 -15.55
CA ALA A 505 -24.33 -28.80 -14.35
C ALA A 505 -23.52 -28.95 -13.06
N GLU A 506 -22.55 -29.87 -13.06
CA GLU A 506 -21.62 -30.06 -11.94
C GLU A 506 -20.78 -28.82 -11.69
N LEU A 507 -20.22 -28.23 -12.75
CA LEU A 507 -19.44 -27.00 -12.67
C LEU A 507 -20.26 -25.83 -12.13
N ALA A 508 -21.51 -25.68 -12.56
CA ALA A 508 -22.40 -24.62 -12.08
C ALA A 508 -22.74 -24.78 -10.59
N ALA A 509 -22.96 -26.02 -10.12
CA ALA A 509 -23.18 -26.32 -8.71
C ALA A 509 -21.92 -26.04 -7.89
N LEU A 510 -20.75 -26.50 -8.36
CA LEU A 510 -19.47 -26.29 -7.70
C LEU A 510 -19.13 -24.80 -7.57
N ASN A 511 -19.30 -24.02 -8.64
CA ASN A 511 -19.06 -22.57 -8.62
C ASN A 511 -19.95 -21.84 -7.61
N ARG A 512 -21.20 -22.29 -7.41
CA ARG A 512 -22.11 -21.70 -6.42
C ARG A 512 -21.60 -21.93 -4.99
N GLU A 513 -21.22 -23.17 -4.68
CA GLU A 513 -20.68 -23.54 -3.37
C GLU A 513 -19.35 -22.84 -3.10
N LEU A 514 -18.46 -22.83 -4.10
CA LEU A 514 -17.17 -22.15 -4.02
C LEU A 514 -17.35 -20.65 -3.78
N ARG A 515 -18.27 -20.00 -4.48
CA ARG A 515 -18.56 -18.58 -4.27
C ARG A 515 -18.98 -18.29 -2.82
N CYS A 516 -19.95 -19.03 -2.29
CA CYS A 516 -20.38 -18.87 -0.89
C CYS A 516 -19.22 -19.11 0.08
N PHE A 517 -18.37 -20.09 -0.22
CA PHE A 517 -17.17 -20.35 0.56
C PHE A 517 -16.20 -19.15 0.54
N LEU A 518 -15.90 -18.59 -0.64
CA LEU A 518 -14.97 -17.47 -0.77
C LEU A 518 -15.50 -16.15 -0.18
N GLU A 519 -16.79 -15.84 -0.34
CA GLU A 519 -17.40 -14.57 0.12
C GLU A 519 -17.35 -14.40 1.64
N ALA A 520 -17.31 -15.49 2.41
CA ALA A 520 -17.20 -15.44 3.87
C ALA A 520 -15.75 -15.29 4.39
N ALA A 521 -14.76 -15.08 3.51
CA ALA A 521 -13.37 -14.84 3.89
C ALA A 521 -13.10 -13.34 4.12
N GLY A 522 -12.57 -12.99 5.29
CA GLY A 522 -12.08 -11.65 5.59
C GLY A 522 -10.61 -11.48 5.21
N GLU A 523 -10.15 -10.22 5.09
CA GLU A 523 -8.72 -9.93 5.00
C GLU A 523 -8.06 -10.06 6.39
N PRO A 524 -6.87 -10.66 6.47
CA PRO A 524 -6.17 -10.82 7.74
C PRO A 524 -5.64 -9.47 8.25
N GLU A 525 -5.83 -9.21 9.53
CA GLU A 525 -5.16 -8.09 10.21
C GLU A 525 -3.66 -8.34 10.36
N LEU A 526 -2.88 -7.27 10.56
CA LEU A 526 -1.43 -7.34 10.66
C LEU A 526 -0.96 -8.27 11.81
N ASP A 527 -1.68 -8.26 12.93
CA ASP A 527 -1.36 -9.07 14.11
C ASP A 527 -1.51 -10.58 13.86
N ALA A 528 -2.26 -10.99 12.84
CA ALA A 528 -2.40 -12.39 12.46
C ALA A 528 -1.05 -13.02 12.07
N PHE A 529 -0.13 -12.21 11.53
CA PHE A 529 1.21 -12.66 11.11
C PHE A 529 2.19 -12.80 12.29
N ALA A 530 1.83 -12.32 13.49
CA ALA A 530 2.65 -12.52 14.70
C ALA A 530 2.68 -13.99 15.15
N ARG A 531 1.68 -14.80 14.76
CA ARG A 531 1.55 -16.22 15.10
C ARG A 531 1.71 -17.11 13.85
N PRO A 532 2.07 -18.40 14.02
CA PRO A 532 2.07 -19.36 12.92
C PRO A 532 0.69 -19.49 12.26
N ALA A 533 0.67 -19.71 10.95
CA ALA A 533 -0.56 -19.92 10.19
C ALA A 533 -1.34 -21.14 10.72
N ARG A 534 -2.66 -21.00 10.87
CA ARG A 534 -3.60 -22.09 11.16
C ARG A 534 -4.74 -22.11 10.17
N LEU A 535 -5.29 -23.28 9.86
CA LEU A 535 -6.46 -23.39 8.98
C LEU A 535 -7.70 -22.85 9.70
N GLN A 536 -8.44 -21.98 9.02
CA GLN A 536 -9.70 -21.42 9.50
C GLN A 536 -10.89 -22.07 8.81
N ARG A 537 -10.76 -22.35 7.50
CA ARG A 537 -11.84 -22.86 6.67
C ARG A 537 -11.35 -23.90 5.67
N ALA A 538 -12.19 -24.89 5.37
CA ALA A 538 -11.93 -25.92 4.37
C ALA A 538 -13.20 -26.25 3.57
N LEU A 539 -13.08 -26.31 2.24
CA LEU A 539 -14.08 -26.81 1.31
C LEU A 539 -13.57 -28.12 0.71
N LEU A 540 -14.28 -29.22 0.95
CA LEU A 540 -13.94 -30.56 0.51
C LEU A 540 -14.87 -30.96 -0.64
N ALA A 541 -14.34 -31.18 -1.84
CA ALA A 541 -15.10 -31.63 -2.99
C ALA A 541 -14.74 -33.07 -3.35
N ALA A 542 -15.69 -33.98 -3.16
CA ALA A 542 -15.53 -35.40 -3.43
C ALA A 542 -16.01 -35.78 -4.83
N ASN A 543 -15.24 -36.65 -5.50
CA ASN A 543 -15.57 -37.27 -6.78
C ASN A 543 -15.91 -36.29 -7.91
N LEU A 544 -15.16 -35.18 -8.00
CA LEU A 544 -15.34 -34.21 -9.08
C LEU A 544 -15.09 -34.85 -10.45
N GLY A 545 -16.06 -34.71 -11.36
CA GLY A 545 -16.01 -35.30 -12.69
C GLY A 545 -16.06 -36.83 -12.71
N ARG A 546 -16.52 -37.45 -11.61
CA ARG A 546 -16.63 -38.91 -11.49
C ARG A 546 -17.99 -39.31 -10.91
N PRO A 547 -18.62 -40.38 -11.43
CA PRO A 547 -19.82 -40.94 -10.82
C PRO A 547 -19.47 -41.58 -9.47
N THR A 548 -20.27 -41.29 -8.43
CA THR A 548 -20.05 -41.85 -7.08
C THR A 548 -20.69 -43.22 -6.89
N ARG A 549 -21.82 -43.51 -7.55
CA ARG A 549 -22.52 -44.78 -7.38
C ARG A 549 -21.97 -45.86 -8.31
N PRO A 550 -21.74 -47.08 -7.81
CA PRO A 550 -21.36 -48.21 -8.66
C PRO A 550 -22.52 -48.53 -9.61
N ARG A 551 -22.17 -48.66 -10.90
CA ARG A 551 -23.11 -49.02 -11.97
C ARG A 551 -22.77 -50.40 -12.52
N ARG A 552 -23.80 -51.17 -12.85
CA ARG A 552 -23.66 -52.42 -13.60
C ARG A 552 -24.52 -52.30 -14.85
N GLY A 553 -23.89 -52.00 -15.99
CA GLY A 553 -24.60 -51.53 -17.17
C GLY A 553 -25.28 -50.19 -16.90
N ASP A 554 -26.57 -50.06 -17.28
CA ASP A 554 -27.35 -48.83 -17.12
C ASP A 554 -28.01 -48.66 -15.74
N PHE A 555 -27.85 -49.64 -14.84
CA PHE A 555 -28.54 -49.66 -13.54
C PHE A 555 -27.62 -49.29 -12.37
N GLU A 556 -28.13 -48.45 -11.47
CA GLU A 556 -27.53 -48.18 -10.17
C GLU A 556 -27.84 -49.33 -9.20
N ILE A 557 -26.82 -49.83 -8.51
CA ILE A 557 -26.97 -50.94 -7.57
C ILE A 557 -27.60 -50.40 -6.27
N ALA A 558 -28.76 -50.92 -5.88
CA ALA A 558 -29.39 -50.61 -4.60
C ALA A 558 -28.88 -51.55 -3.50
N SER A 559 -28.63 -51.01 -2.29
CA SER A 559 -28.19 -51.80 -1.12
C SER A 559 -28.90 -51.36 0.15
N ALA A 560 -29.07 -52.27 1.11
CA ALA A 560 -29.55 -51.96 2.47
C ALA A 560 -28.50 -51.25 3.34
N ARG A 561 -27.20 -51.31 2.98
CA ARG A 561 -26.13 -50.52 3.63
C ARG A 561 -25.86 -49.25 2.84
N PHE A 562 -26.24 -48.12 3.44
CA PHE A 562 -26.22 -46.81 2.80
C PHE A 562 -25.08 -45.89 3.27
N ASP A 563 -24.17 -46.32 4.15
CA ASP A 563 -22.99 -45.52 4.51
C ASP A 563 -22.09 -45.38 3.27
N PRO A 564 -21.84 -44.17 2.74
CA PRO A 564 -21.00 -43.98 1.55
C PRO A 564 -19.54 -44.42 1.70
N LEU A 565 -19.03 -44.55 2.92
CA LEU A 565 -17.67 -45.06 3.16
C LEU A 565 -17.64 -46.58 3.38
N ASP A 566 -18.79 -47.23 3.57
CA ASP A 566 -18.94 -48.68 3.78
C ASP A 566 -20.20 -49.21 3.06
N TYR A 567 -20.25 -48.96 1.74
CA TYR A 567 -21.44 -49.12 0.91
C TYR A 567 -21.60 -50.55 0.39
N GLY A 568 -22.83 -51.03 0.32
CA GLY A 568 -23.10 -52.30 -0.34
C GLY A 568 -22.81 -53.54 0.51
N ALA A 569 -23.13 -54.71 -0.05
CA ALA A 569 -22.73 -56.00 0.54
C ALA A 569 -21.21 -56.20 0.50
N GLU A 570 -20.55 -55.64 -0.51
CA GLU A 570 -19.10 -55.70 -0.72
C GLU A 570 -18.30 -54.70 0.13
N ARG A 571 -18.97 -53.88 0.96
CA ARG A 571 -18.32 -52.94 1.88
C ARG A 571 -17.34 -52.02 1.14
N GLN A 572 -17.78 -51.40 0.06
CA GLN A 572 -16.96 -50.53 -0.79
C GLN A 572 -16.95 -49.09 -0.26
N CYS A 573 -15.80 -48.43 -0.33
CA CYS A 573 -15.72 -46.98 -0.15
C CYS A 573 -16.10 -46.27 -1.46
N LEU A 574 -17.13 -45.43 -1.44
CA LEU A 574 -17.55 -44.67 -2.62
C LEU A 574 -16.70 -43.42 -2.88
N LEU A 575 -15.79 -43.06 -1.96
CA LEU A 575 -14.86 -41.96 -2.14
C LEU A 575 -13.68 -42.41 -3.01
N GLN A 576 -13.57 -41.84 -4.20
CA GLN A 576 -12.47 -42.12 -5.15
C GLN A 576 -11.44 -40.99 -5.18
N THR A 577 -11.92 -39.75 -5.16
CA THR A 577 -11.06 -38.56 -5.20
C THR A 577 -11.60 -37.50 -4.28
N LEU A 578 -10.70 -36.74 -3.66
CA LEU A 578 -11.04 -35.64 -2.78
C LEU A 578 -10.13 -34.45 -3.12
N GLU A 579 -10.73 -33.37 -3.58
CA GLU A 579 -10.04 -32.08 -3.66
C GLU A 579 -10.42 -31.23 -2.45
N ILE A 580 -9.44 -30.56 -1.85
CA ILE A 580 -9.64 -29.72 -0.68
C ILE A 580 -9.11 -28.33 -1.02
N LEU A 581 -9.91 -27.29 -0.76
CA LEU A 581 -9.49 -25.90 -0.77
C LEU A 581 -9.54 -25.37 0.67
N THR A 582 -8.48 -24.76 1.14
CA THR A 582 -8.36 -24.26 2.52
C THR A 582 -8.01 -22.78 2.55
N LEU A 583 -8.43 -22.11 3.62
CA LEU A 583 -8.04 -20.75 3.98
C LEU A 583 -7.38 -20.77 5.36
N ASN A 584 -6.20 -20.17 5.47
CA ASN A 584 -5.50 -20.03 6.74
C ASN A 584 -5.62 -18.62 7.36
N THR A 585 -5.18 -18.47 8.61
CA THR A 585 -5.17 -17.19 9.36
C THR A 585 -4.32 -16.09 8.73
N TRP A 586 -3.42 -16.43 7.80
CA TRP A 586 -2.63 -15.47 7.04
C TRP A 586 -3.32 -15.04 5.73
N GLY A 587 -4.55 -15.50 5.49
CA GLY A 587 -5.32 -15.21 4.28
C GLY A 587 -4.85 -15.99 3.05
N GLU A 588 -4.09 -17.08 3.23
CA GLU A 588 -3.61 -17.88 2.11
C GLU A 588 -4.62 -18.98 1.75
N TRP A 589 -4.83 -19.10 0.43
CA TRP A 589 -5.61 -20.15 -0.17
C TRP A 589 -4.69 -21.29 -0.62
N GLU A 590 -4.99 -22.52 -0.20
CA GLU A 590 -4.23 -23.70 -0.61
C GLU A 590 -5.19 -24.79 -1.09
N SER A 591 -4.85 -25.43 -2.22
CA SER A 591 -5.60 -26.55 -2.77
C SER A 591 -4.75 -27.81 -2.93
N HIS A 592 -5.35 -28.94 -2.56
CA HIS A 592 -4.71 -30.26 -2.57
C HIS A 592 -5.66 -31.34 -3.06
N ARG A 593 -5.10 -32.38 -3.66
CA ARG A 593 -5.82 -33.58 -4.11
C ARG A 593 -5.37 -34.79 -3.31
N TYR A 594 -6.35 -35.58 -2.90
CA TYR A 594 -6.18 -36.88 -2.28
C TYR A 594 -6.95 -37.92 -3.09
N GLN A 595 -6.50 -39.16 -3.01
CA GLN A 595 -7.09 -40.30 -3.72
C GLN A 595 -7.50 -41.35 -2.69
N GLU A 596 -8.64 -42.00 -2.98
CA GLU A 596 -9.14 -43.15 -2.23
C GLU A 596 -9.35 -42.88 -0.72
N LEU A 597 -9.46 -43.96 0.06
CA LEU A 597 -9.78 -43.89 1.48
C LEU A 597 -8.58 -43.44 2.31
N GLU A 598 -7.39 -43.96 2.04
CA GLU A 598 -6.15 -43.65 2.74
C GLU A 598 -5.82 -42.16 2.61
N GLY A 599 -5.98 -41.58 1.41
CA GLY A 599 -5.82 -40.15 1.20
C GLY A 599 -6.82 -39.30 1.98
N TRP A 600 -8.04 -39.80 2.21
CA TRP A 600 -9.00 -39.14 3.10
C TRP A 600 -8.57 -39.18 4.57
N LEU A 601 -8.05 -40.32 5.04
CA LEU A 601 -7.52 -40.45 6.40
C LEU A 601 -6.34 -39.49 6.63
N ASP A 602 -5.42 -39.38 5.65
CA ASP A 602 -4.32 -38.41 5.69
C ASP A 602 -4.83 -36.96 5.70
N ALA A 603 -5.83 -36.65 4.88
CA ALA A 603 -6.45 -35.33 4.85
C ALA A 603 -7.10 -34.97 6.19
N LEU A 604 -7.81 -35.91 6.83
CA LEU A 604 -8.37 -35.73 8.17
C LEU A 604 -7.30 -35.37 9.20
N CYS A 605 -6.19 -36.11 9.20
CA CYS A 605 -5.06 -35.83 10.09
C CYS A 605 -4.52 -34.41 9.89
N ARG A 606 -4.31 -34.00 8.63
CA ARG A 606 -3.83 -32.64 8.31
C ARG A 606 -4.82 -31.56 8.75
N LEU A 607 -6.10 -31.70 8.42
CA LEU A 607 -7.13 -30.72 8.73
C LEU A 607 -7.24 -30.49 10.24
N TYR A 608 -7.24 -31.57 11.03
CA TYR A 608 -7.27 -31.47 12.48
C TYR A 608 -5.97 -30.88 13.04
N GLN A 609 -4.81 -31.30 12.53
CA GLN A 609 -3.53 -30.81 13.03
C GLN A 609 -3.32 -29.31 12.78
N GLN A 610 -3.79 -28.78 11.65
CA GLN A 610 -3.55 -27.39 11.28
C GLN A 610 -4.71 -26.45 11.66
N GLY A 611 -5.95 -26.95 11.79
CA GLY A 611 -7.13 -26.14 12.11
C GLY A 611 -7.83 -26.51 13.41
N GLY A 612 -7.74 -27.77 13.84
CA GLY A 612 -8.31 -28.28 15.09
C GLY A 612 -9.80 -27.97 15.25
N GLU A 613 -10.20 -27.64 16.48
CA GLU A 613 -11.58 -27.33 16.83
C GLU A 613 -12.12 -26.06 16.16
N ALA A 614 -11.25 -25.10 15.84
CA ALA A 614 -11.65 -23.83 15.22
C ALA A 614 -11.94 -23.94 13.71
N LEU A 615 -11.55 -25.04 13.07
CA LEU A 615 -11.74 -25.23 11.62
C LEU A 615 -13.22 -25.35 11.27
N THR A 616 -13.68 -24.49 10.35
CA THR A 616 -15.01 -24.61 9.73
C THR A 616 -14.90 -25.42 8.44
N LEU A 617 -15.72 -26.46 8.31
CA LEU A 617 -15.66 -27.39 7.19
C LEU A 617 -16.96 -27.41 6.40
N GLN A 618 -16.86 -27.32 5.08
CA GLN A 618 -17.94 -27.50 4.11
C GLN A 618 -17.57 -28.64 3.17
N SER A 619 -18.52 -29.50 2.83
CA SER A 619 -18.30 -30.61 1.91
C SER A 619 -19.29 -30.55 0.74
N PHE A 620 -18.81 -30.92 -0.44
CA PHE A 620 -19.53 -30.94 -1.69
C PHE A 620 -19.31 -32.27 -2.41
N CYS A 621 -20.39 -32.82 -2.98
CA CYS A 621 -20.31 -33.93 -3.92
C CYS A 621 -21.53 -33.85 -4.82
N PHE A 622 -21.31 -33.62 -6.12
CA PHE A 622 -22.40 -33.43 -7.08
C PHE A 622 -23.23 -34.70 -7.26
N SER A 623 -22.56 -35.85 -7.41
CA SER A 623 -23.23 -37.12 -7.68
C SER A 623 -23.78 -37.84 -6.44
N ALA A 624 -23.39 -37.44 -5.22
CA ALA A 624 -23.88 -38.04 -3.98
C ALA A 624 -23.82 -37.09 -2.76
N PRO A 625 -24.89 -36.33 -2.46
CA PRO A 625 -24.94 -35.46 -1.28
C PRO A 625 -24.82 -36.20 0.07
N THR A 626 -25.11 -37.51 0.11
CA THR A 626 -24.87 -38.36 1.28
C THR A 626 -23.38 -38.50 1.59
N LEU A 627 -22.53 -38.65 0.57
CA LEU A 627 -21.07 -38.76 0.74
C LEU A 627 -20.49 -37.48 1.33
N ALA A 628 -20.88 -36.32 0.81
CA ALA A 628 -20.47 -35.02 1.34
C ALA A 628 -20.81 -34.88 2.84
N ARG A 629 -22.06 -35.23 3.23
CA ARG A 629 -22.47 -35.20 4.64
C ARG A 629 -21.66 -36.16 5.51
N ARG A 630 -21.37 -37.37 5.00
CA ARG A 630 -20.59 -38.36 5.73
C ARG A 630 -19.16 -37.88 5.98
N ILE A 631 -18.50 -37.32 4.97
CA ILE A 631 -17.15 -36.72 5.08
C ILE A 631 -17.13 -35.64 6.16
N THR A 632 -18.10 -34.72 6.14
CA THR A 632 -18.23 -33.70 7.20
C THR A 632 -18.41 -34.32 8.58
N ALA A 633 -19.28 -35.32 8.71
CA ALA A 633 -19.55 -35.97 9.98
C ALA A 633 -18.31 -36.65 10.57
N CYS A 634 -17.46 -37.26 9.74
CA CYS A 634 -16.21 -37.88 10.21
C CYS A 634 -15.26 -36.85 10.85
N TYR A 635 -15.15 -35.65 10.26
CA TYR A 635 -14.34 -34.59 10.86
C TYR A 635 -14.95 -34.06 12.16
N GLN A 636 -16.28 -33.88 12.22
CA GLN A 636 -16.94 -33.44 13.45
C GLN A 636 -16.75 -34.45 14.59
N GLN A 637 -16.86 -35.74 14.29
CA GLN A 637 -16.59 -36.79 15.26
C GLN A 637 -15.16 -36.71 15.80
N LEU A 638 -14.16 -36.51 14.94
CA LEU A 638 -12.77 -36.31 15.36
C LEU A 638 -12.58 -35.06 16.26
N LYS A 639 -13.33 -33.98 16.00
CA LYS A 639 -13.32 -32.77 16.84
C LYS A 639 -13.88 -33.01 18.23
N GLU A 640 -14.85 -33.90 18.37
CA GLU A 640 -15.48 -34.26 19.63
C GLU A 640 -14.62 -35.28 20.41
N ASP A 641 -14.14 -36.32 19.73
CA ASP A 641 -13.50 -37.47 20.37
C ASP A 641 -12.07 -37.18 20.85
N LEU A 642 -11.25 -36.49 20.03
CA LEU A 642 -9.83 -36.28 20.34
C LEU A 642 -9.59 -35.41 21.60
N PRO A 643 -10.27 -34.26 21.80
CA PRO A 643 -10.10 -33.46 23.01
C PRO A 643 -10.66 -34.15 24.26
N ALA A 644 -11.72 -34.97 24.10
CA ALA A 644 -12.34 -35.72 25.19
C ALA A 644 -11.51 -36.93 25.65
N GLY A 645 -10.43 -37.27 24.93
CA GLY A 645 -9.66 -38.49 25.17
C GLY A 645 -10.42 -39.77 24.83
N HIS A 646 -11.50 -39.66 24.05
CA HIS A 646 -12.24 -40.81 23.54
C HIS A 646 -11.45 -41.49 22.42
N PRO A 647 -11.69 -42.80 22.19
CA PRO A 647 -11.13 -43.48 21.03
C PRO A 647 -11.72 -42.85 19.75
N ALA A 648 -10.89 -42.08 19.04
CA ALA A 648 -11.25 -41.53 17.74
C ALA A 648 -11.13 -42.62 16.68
N GLU A 649 -12.26 -43.21 16.29
CA GLU A 649 -12.32 -44.34 15.35
C GLU A 649 -13.25 -44.06 14.17
N LEU A 650 -12.89 -44.57 12.99
CA LEU A 650 -13.69 -44.50 11.78
C LEU A 650 -13.79 -45.88 11.12
N THR A 651 -15.01 -46.34 10.89
CA THR A 651 -15.25 -47.54 10.08
C THR A 651 -15.46 -47.18 8.62
N ALA A 652 -14.66 -47.75 7.73
CA ALA A 652 -14.76 -47.56 6.28
C ALA A 652 -14.22 -48.78 5.53
N ALA A 653 -14.80 -49.08 4.38
CA ALA A 653 -14.46 -50.24 3.55
C ALA A 653 -14.34 -51.56 4.34
N GLY A 654 -15.25 -51.76 5.30
CA GLY A 654 -15.25 -52.89 6.21
C GLY A 654 -14.11 -53.03 7.21
N ARG A 655 -13.26 -52.01 7.36
CA ARG A 655 -12.19 -51.95 8.36
C ARG A 655 -12.43 -50.82 9.36
N LEU A 656 -11.88 -50.97 10.56
CA LEU A 656 -11.86 -49.93 11.59
C LEU A 656 -10.50 -49.21 11.53
N TYR A 657 -10.51 -47.89 11.57
CA TYR A 657 -9.30 -47.06 11.59
C TYR A 657 -9.28 -46.25 12.88
N ARG A 658 -8.14 -46.22 13.57
CA ARG A 658 -7.92 -45.45 14.79
C ARG A 658 -7.04 -44.25 14.54
N PHE A 659 -7.39 -43.11 15.13
CA PHE A 659 -6.59 -41.89 15.11
C PHE A 659 -5.94 -41.66 16.47
N GLN A 660 -4.63 -41.42 16.48
CA GLN A 660 -3.88 -41.20 17.72
C GLN A 660 -2.85 -40.09 17.55
N GLN A 661 -2.69 -39.27 18.59
CA GLN A 661 -1.64 -38.26 18.64
C GLN A 661 -0.30 -38.91 19.04
N ARG A 662 0.68 -38.90 18.15
CA ARG A 662 2.04 -39.40 18.38
C ARG A 662 3.05 -38.31 18.07
N GLN A 663 3.92 -37.98 19.03
CA GLN A 663 4.96 -36.96 18.89
C GLN A 663 4.44 -35.59 18.37
N GLY A 664 3.25 -35.18 18.82
CA GLY A 664 2.62 -33.93 18.40
C GLY A 664 2.00 -33.93 16.99
N ARG A 665 1.93 -35.09 16.31
CA ARG A 665 1.22 -35.29 15.05
C ARG A 665 0.06 -36.24 15.22
N LEU A 666 -1.06 -35.96 14.54
CA LEU A 666 -2.16 -36.91 14.45
C LEU A 666 -1.84 -37.91 13.35
N VAL A 667 -1.91 -39.20 13.65
CA VAL A 667 -1.70 -40.29 12.69
C VAL A 667 -2.85 -41.30 12.79
N TRP A 668 -3.07 -42.05 11.71
CA TRP A 668 -4.07 -43.11 11.67
C TRP A 668 -3.41 -44.48 11.47
N TYR A 669 -4.08 -45.54 11.92
CA TYR A 669 -3.69 -46.92 11.64
C TYR A 669 -4.95 -47.81 11.59
N PRO A 670 -4.95 -48.88 10.78
CA PRO A 670 -6.01 -49.89 10.83
C PRO A 670 -6.00 -50.56 12.21
N ALA A 671 -7.17 -50.71 12.81
CA ALA A 671 -7.38 -51.53 13.99
C ALA A 671 -7.75 -52.94 13.52
N ASP A 672 -6.85 -53.88 13.80
CA ASP A 672 -7.04 -55.32 13.53
C ASP A 672 -8.22 -55.90 14.31
#